data_AF-A0A7L3A6H6-F1
#
_entry.id   AF-A0A7L3A6H6-F1
#
_cell.length_a   1.000
_cell.length_b   1.000
_cell.length_c   1.000
_cell.angle_alpha   90.00
_cell.angle_beta   90.00
_cell.angle_gamma   90.00
#
_symmetry.space_group_name_H-M   'P 1'
#
loop_
_entity.id
_entity.type
_entity.pdbx_description
1 polymer ?
#
loop_
_entity_poly.entity_id
_entity_poly.type
_entity_poly.pdbx_seq_one_letter_code
_entity_poly.pdbx_strand_id
1 'polypeptide(L)'
;PLMTRFQAALKNYLTKQIEQVNLDLHEMRSAMKSSQEQRAELGVILYGAQQQLGQLELELERSQQRWAQAAAARQQLEEELQHLRAAHKEMCHSTEDERSKVSAMQTLVENLALELFYVQSMDEDMHHRLLLMKQSAKRAEAERIQAEVEKKKQDLFLDQLTRRVHQLQEQIALFEAQLVAQAEDTKVTRQAISEAGLEVQAINMEKKKLMDNWNSSLAGMKQRDEAYVVTQELLSNYRRDLKSLEGDIHGCGKSIRKEEEKNENLLRLLNRSQNDASVTKKLIAQCLLEQEALQVQTGTYTRVLHETEEALSRTKMEQAAHLNELLSIRKGIEKGTYANEQLESEILAKLQDQRLSSKVAKHFSQLAEKLRNRKSDLELHFYKVENDVAQIILNATNTNSRLTGHQKTLCEVDKEIKNMNEQITCQENEIAKSRIVSEKKGGIICLYNKKLEMLLSQQGGQELGPLEIEINRLNKVIEECNSEEMTLQKYWLNEQKELVRLTREREEQISSLDTLQKQIIIMQQRKLRLENEIQQEIKEQKDVERHMKNMSNDLIKLNTLIKKNNSSVEDLQNGRIVTESEFVQSLKAAEKESMELQERHSKLTEEKERLLNSLVEAEHQILLWEKKYQLAKEMREATDALVEHGEIHDMKTEIRRMQVRYGQLQKQQEMLIRAMEACVSQRETITDRAEAQSKLKHGTKSDSQSRREELKKRIRETQENIYECNQTMQELETVQESLNDDFSEKQQEMSQLQAETDSLSLDREWLQNEKRWNLLELVAHQARQKQLQALRQGNYKVLCHSEESCMTQQEKLLDRLQAINTIVQQIQEEQPEHERALQWLSHCLRSKVRLETA
;
A
#
# COMPACT_ATOMS: atom_id res chain seq x y z
N PRO A 1 -70.87 203.98 17.79
CA PRO A 1 -71.92 204.60 16.94
C PRO A 1 -71.60 204.45 15.42
N LEU A 2 -71.80 203.32 14.72
CA LEU A 2 -72.56 202.06 14.92
C LEU A 2 -74.05 201.99 14.49
N MET A 3 -74.59 202.90 13.66
CA MET A 3 -75.85 202.62 12.92
C MET A 3 -76.05 203.36 11.57
N THR A 4 -75.00 203.87 10.93
CA THR A 4 -75.12 204.59 9.63
C THR A 4 -74.48 203.86 8.45
N ARG A 5 -73.47 202.99 8.65
CA ARG A 5 -72.87 202.20 7.56
C ARG A 5 -73.80 201.12 6.97
N PHE A 6 -74.81 200.68 7.73
CA PHE A 6 -75.73 199.60 7.31
C PHE A 6 -76.80 200.09 6.31
N GLN A 7 -77.31 201.32 6.47
CA GLN A 7 -78.36 201.87 5.60
C GLN A 7 -77.85 202.24 4.19
N ALA A 8 -76.55 202.51 4.02
CA ALA A 8 -75.95 202.77 2.71
C ALA A 8 -75.76 201.50 1.87
N ALA A 9 -75.50 200.35 2.50
CA ALA A 9 -75.25 199.08 1.79
C ALA A 9 -76.51 198.54 1.08
N LEU A 10 -77.69 198.70 1.68
CA LEU A 10 -78.94 198.16 1.16
C LEU A 10 -79.39 198.84 -0.16
N LYS A 11 -79.16 200.15 -0.30
CA LYS A 11 -79.63 200.92 -1.46
C LYS A 11 -78.84 200.62 -2.76
N ASN A 12 -77.59 200.19 -2.64
CA ASN A 12 -76.72 199.81 -3.77
C ASN A 12 -76.96 198.38 -4.27
N TYR A 13 -77.71 197.55 -3.55
CA TYR A 13 -78.01 196.17 -3.97
C TYR A 13 -79.10 196.09 -5.03
N LEU A 14 -80.17 196.91 -4.88
CA LEU A 14 -81.37 196.82 -5.72
C LEU A 14 -81.18 197.36 -7.15
N THR A 15 -80.27 198.31 -7.39
CA THR A 15 -80.03 198.84 -8.74
C THR A 15 -79.26 197.86 -9.64
N LYS A 16 -78.43 196.97 -9.09
CA LYS A 16 -77.64 196.01 -9.87
C LYS A 16 -78.44 194.87 -10.50
N GLN A 17 -79.60 194.50 -9.93
CA GLN A 17 -80.37 193.36 -10.43
C GLN A 17 -81.10 193.62 -11.75
N ILE A 18 -81.36 194.87 -12.13
CA ILE A 18 -82.10 195.21 -13.35
C ILE A 18 -81.21 195.09 -14.61
N GLU A 19 -79.91 195.33 -14.50
CA GLU A 19 -78.97 195.25 -15.64
C GLU A 19 -78.66 193.80 -16.04
N GLN A 20 -78.71 192.85 -15.11
CA GLN A 20 -78.39 191.43 -15.37
C GLN A 20 -79.36 190.76 -16.36
N VAL A 21 -80.67 190.99 -16.22
CA VAL A 21 -81.71 190.25 -16.98
C VAL A 21 -81.65 190.49 -18.50
N ASN A 22 -81.08 191.63 -18.95
CA ASN A 22 -80.98 191.93 -20.38
C ASN A 22 -79.80 191.23 -21.08
N LEU A 23 -78.78 190.76 -20.34
CA LEU A 23 -77.66 190.01 -20.90
C LEU A 23 -78.06 188.56 -21.24
N ASP A 24 -78.75 187.90 -20.31
CA ASP A 24 -79.16 186.49 -20.40
C ASP A 24 -79.93 186.16 -21.71
N LEU A 25 -80.75 187.10 -22.19
CA LEU A 25 -81.55 186.92 -23.42
C LEU A 25 -80.71 186.84 -24.71
N HIS A 26 -79.50 187.40 -24.72
CA HIS A 26 -78.62 187.35 -25.89
C HIS A 26 -77.80 186.04 -25.94
N GLU A 27 -77.37 185.53 -24.79
CA GLU A 27 -76.61 184.28 -24.68
C GLU A 27 -77.43 183.06 -25.14
N MET A 28 -78.71 182.98 -24.75
CA MET A 28 -79.57 181.84 -25.10
C MET A 28 -79.78 181.64 -26.61
N ARG A 29 -79.65 182.70 -27.43
CA ARG A 29 -79.76 182.60 -28.90
C ARG A 29 -78.49 182.06 -29.57
N SER A 30 -77.31 182.24 -28.98
CA SER A 30 -76.06 181.69 -29.55
C SER A 30 -75.96 180.18 -29.29
N ALA A 31 -76.33 179.74 -28.08
CA ALA A 31 -76.34 178.32 -27.69
C ALA A 31 -77.22 177.44 -28.59
N MET A 32 -78.33 177.96 -29.10
CA MET A 32 -79.24 177.20 -29.96
C MET A 32 -78.61 176.81 -31.31
N LYS A 33 -77.71 177.65 -31.86
CA LYS A 33 -77.01 177.33 -33.12
C LYS A 33 -75.95 176.25 -32.92
N SER A 34 -75.10 176.38 -31.89
CA SER A 34 -74.03 175.40 -31.62
C SER A 34 -74.57 173.99 -31.37
N SER A 35 -75.77 173.87 -30.77
CA SER A 35 -76.42 172.57 -30.56
C SER A 35 -76.87 171.89 -31.87
N GLN A 36 -77.19 172.64 -32.93
CA GLN A 36 -77.56 172.06 -34.22
C GLN A 36 -76.35 171.50 -34.99
N GLU A 37 -75.21 172.19 -34.93
CA GLU A 37 -73.95 171.74 -35.55
C GLU A 37 -73.45 170.45 -34.88
N GLN A 38 -73.40 170.42 -33.54
CA GLN A 38 -73.05 169.22 -32.75
C GLN A 38 -73.92 168.00 -33.09
N ARG A 39 -75.21 168.20 -33.38
CA ARG A 39 -76.12 167.10 -33.75
C ARG A 39 -75.78 166.51 -35.12
N ALA A 40 -75.29 167.32 -36.06
CA ALA A 40 -74.85 166.84 -37.37
C ALA A 40 -73.53 166.06 -37.26
N GLU A 41 -72.57 166.56 -36.48
CA GLU A 41 -71.28 165.89 -36.21
C GLU A 41 -71.49 164.52 -35.55
N LEU A 42 -72.33 164.44 -34.51
CA LEU A 42 -72.70 163.19 -33.85
C LEU A 42 -73.33 162.18 -34.82
N GLY A 43 -74.10 162.64 -35.81
CA GLY A 43 -74.67 161.78 -36.85
C GLY A 43 -73.61 161.13 -37.75
N VAL A 44 -72.58 161.89 -38.14
CA VAL A 44 -71.45 161.37 -38.93
C VAL A 44 -70.60 160.40 -38.11
N ILE A 45 -70.34 160.69 -36.84
CA ILE A 45 -69.61 159.79 -35.92
C ILE A 45 -70.38 158.47 -35.73
N LEU A 46 -71.70 158.52 -35.57
CA LEU A 46 -72.55 157.32 -35.46
C LEU A 46 -72.50 156.45 -36.72
N TYR A 47 -72.53 157.05 -37.91
CA TYR A 47 -72.41 156.30 -39.17
C TYR A 47 -71.01 155.66 -39.32
N GLY A 48 -69.95 156.38 -38.95
CA GLY A 48 -68.59 155.83 -38.93
C GLY A 48 -68.43 154.65 -37.97
N ALA A 49 -69.01 154.76 -36.76
CA ALA A 49 -69.03 153.68 -35.78
C ALA A 49 -69.83 152.46 -36.27
N GLN A 50 -70.98 152.66 -36.91
CA GLN A 50 -71.77 151.59 -37.53
C GLN A 50 -70.98 150.87 -38.64
N GLN A 51 -70.24 151.62 -39.46
CA GLN A 51 -69.42 151.03 -40.53
C GLN A 51 -68.22 150.23 -39.99
N GLN A 52 -67.59 150.68 -38.90
CA GLN A 52 -66.56 149.92 -38.18
C GLN A 52 -67.11 148.66 -37.51
N LEU A 53 -68.31 148.74 -36.92
CA LEU A 53 -68.95 147.60 -36.25
C LEU A 53 -69.25 146.48 -37.26
N GLY A 54 -69.80 146.81 -38.44
CA GLY A 54 -70.01 145.84 -39.51
C GLY A 54 -68.72 145.24 -40.10
N GLN A 55 -67.59 145.96 -40.06
CA GLN A 55 -66.28 145.39 -40.41
C GLN A 55 -65.82 144.37 -39.36
N LEU A 56 -65.98 144.70 -38.07
CA LEU A 56 -65.62 143.82 -36.95
C LEU A 56 -66.49 142.55 -36.89
N GLU A 57 -67.79 142.65 -37.17
CA GLU A 57 -68.69 141.48 -37.29
C GLU A 57 -68.23 140.54 -38.41
N LEU A 58 -67.88 141.07 -39.57
CA LEU A 58 -67.42 140.28 -40.73
C LEU A 58 -66.02 139.68 -40.51
N GLU A 59 -65.14 140.35 -39.75
CA GLU A 59 -63.88 139.77 -39.27
C GLU A 59 -64.08 138.69 -38.21
N LEU A 60 -65.06 138.86 -37.31
CA LEU A 60 -65.45 137.85 -36.32
C LEU A 60 -65.95 136.57 -37.02
N GLU A 61 -66.86 136.68 -37.97
CA GLU A 61 -67.35 135.55 -38.77
C GLU A 61 -66.21 134.81 -39.49
N ARG A 62 -65.29 135.54 -40.13
CA ARG A 62 -64.09 134.96 -40.74
C ARG A 62 -63.19 134.26 -39.72
N SER A 63 -63.07 134.80 -38.50
CA SER A 63 -62.30 134.17 -37.43
C SER A 63 -62.96 132.88 -36.92
N GLN A 64 -64.29 132.87 -36.78
CA GLN A 64 -65.08 131.70 -36.40
C GLN A 64 -65.00 130.59 -37.46
N GLN A 65 -65.08 130.94 -38.76
CA GLN A 65 -64.89 129.98 -39.85
C GLN A 65 -63.49 129.35 -39.83
N ARG A 66 -62.43 130.16 -39.63
CA ARG A 66 -61.05 129.66 -39.48
C ARG A 66 -60.89 128.75 -38.25
N TRP A 67 -61.51 129.11 -37.13
CA TRP A 67 -61.50 128.28 -35.92
C TRP A 67 -62.21 126.95 -36.15
N ALA A 68 -63.38 126.95 -36.79
CA ALA A 68 -64.12 125.73 -37.11
C ALA A 68 -63.34 124.81 -38.05
N GLN A 69 -62.66 125.37 -39.06
CA GLN A 69 -61.76 124.61 -39.95
C GLN A 69 -60.57 124.01 -39.18
N ALA A 70 -59.93 124.78 -38.30
CA ALA A 70 -58.81 124.30 -37.48
C ALA A 70 -59.26 123.23 -36.45
N ALA A 71 -60.46 123.37 -35.88
CA ALA A 71 -61.04 122.39 -34.96
C ALA A 71 -61.36 121.07 -35.69
N ALA A 72 -61.95 121.13 -36.89
CA ALA A 72 -62.21 119.95 -37.72
C ALA A 72 -60.91 119.24 -38.15
N ALA A 73 -59.90 120.00 -38.61
CA ALA A 73 -58.60 119.44 -38.96
C ALA A 73 -57.88 118.81 -37.75
N ARG A 74 -58.02 119.42 -36.56
CA ARG A 74 -57.52 118.84 -35.30
C ARG A 74 -58.23 117.54 -34.95
N GLN A 75 -59.55 117.47 -35.08
CA GLN A 75 -60.32 116.25 -34.82
C GLN A 75 -59.90 115.11 -35.75
N GLN A 76 -59.74 115.39 -37.05
CA GLN A 76 -59.24 114.41 -38.02
C GLN A 76 -57.85 113.88 -37.65
N LEU A 77 -56.91 114.76 -37.28
CA LEU A 77 -55.58 114.35 -36.83
C LEU A 77 -55.61 113.58 -35.49
N GLU A 78 -56.53 113.92 -34.57
CA GLU A 78 -56.71 113.17 -33.32
C GLU A 78 -57.33 111.78 -33.55
N GLU A 79 -58.21 111.62 -34.54
CA GLU A 79 -58.76 110.34 -34.99
C GLU A 79 -57.70 109.49 -35.70
N GLU A 80 -56.95 110.05 -36.66
CA GLU A 80 -55.82 109.38 -37.32
C GLU A 80 -54.77 108.92 -36.30
N LEU A 81 -54.44 109.76 -35.32
CA LEU A 81 -53.48 109.45 -34.26
C LEU A 81 -54.02 108.37 -33.31
N GLN A 82 -55.33 108.33 -33.03
CA GLN A 82 -55.97 107.22 -32.31
C GLN A 82 -55.90 105.91 -33.10
N HIS A 83 -56.17 105.93 -34.40
CA HIS A 83 -56.03 104.76 -35.27
C HIS A 83 -54.57 104.27 -35.33
N LEU A 84 -53.59 105.17 -35.48
CA LEU A 84 -52.17 104.82 -35.45
C LEU A 84 -51.73 104.26 -34.09
N ARG A 85 -52.26 104.79 -32.97
CA ARG A 85 -52.02 104.23 -31.64
C ARG A 85 -52.65 102.84 -31.46
N ALA A 86 -53.83 102.60 -32.02
CA ALA A 86 -54.47 101.28 -32.01
C ALA A 86 -53.64 100.29 -32.83
N ALA A 87 -53.29 100.63 -34.08
CA ALA A 87 -52.45 99.80 -34.94
C ALA A 87 -51.05 99.53 -34.34
N HIS A 88 -50.42 100.53 -33.71
CA HIS A 88 -49.15 100.32 -33.00
C HIS A 88 -49.32 99.39 -31.78
N LYS A 89 -50.43 99.48 -31.04
CA LYS A 89 -50.71 98.54 -29.96
C LYS A 89 -50.91 97.12 -30.50
N GLU A 90 -51.70 96.94 -31.55
CA GLU A 90 -51.91 95.64 -32.21
C GLU A 90 -50.58 95.05 -32.72
N MET A 91 -49.74 95.87 -33.34
CA MET A 91 -48.38 95.47 -33.74
C MET A 91 -47.51 95.09 -32.52
N CYS A 92 -47.54 95.84 -31.42
CA CYS A 92 -46.82 95.46 -30.20
C CYS A 92 -47.28 94.10 -29.67
N HIS A 93 -48.58 93.89 -29.50
CA HIS A 93 -49.13 92.61 -29.03
C HIS A 93 -48.74 91.48 -30.00
N SER A 94 -48.84 91.69 -31.32
CA SER A 94 -48.38 90.70 -32.30
C SER A 94 -46.87 90.40 -32.20
N THR A 95 -46.02 91.40 -31.94
CA THR A 95 -44.59 91.16 -31.72
C THR A 95 -44.28 90.50 -30.38
N GLU A 96 -45.10 90.72 -29.35
CA GLU A 96 -45.02 90.05 -28.05
C GLU A 96 -45.48 88.59 -28.16
N ASP A 97 -46.54 88.33 -28.90
CA ASP A 97 -47.00 86.99 -29.26
C ASP A 97 -45.92 86.23 -30.04
N GLU A 98 -45.33 86.82 -31.10
CA GLU A 98 -44.22 86.18 -31.83
C GLU A 98 -42.98 85.99 -30.96
N ARG A 99 -42.63 86.93 -30.07
CA ARG A 99 -41.56 86.73 -29.08
C ARG A 99 -41.85 85.58 -28.13
N SER A 100 -43.10 85.42 -27.68
CA SER A 100 -43.50 84.30 -26.81
C SER A 100 -43.46 82.96 -27.55
N LYS A 101 -43.83 82.93 -28.84
CA LYS A 101 -43.67 81.75 -29.70
C LYS A 101 -42.21 81.41 -29.91
N VAL A 102 -41.34 82.41 -30.14
CA VAL A 102 -39.90 82.20 -30.27
C VAL A 102 -39.29 81.67 -28.98
N SER A 103 -39.64 82.19 -27.81
CA SER A 103 -39.14 81.65 -26.53
C SER A 103 -39.67 80.24 -26.24
N ALA A 104 -40.92 79.94 -26.60
CA ALA A 104 -41.45 78.58 -26.55
C ALA A 104 -40.76 77.62 -27.53
N MET A 105 -40.40 78.08 -28.73
CA MET A 105 -39.61 77.29 -29.67
C MET A 105 -38.16 77.11 -29.20
N GLN A 106 -37.56 78.12 -28.56
CA GLN A 106 -36.23 78.02 -27.95
C GLN A 106 -36.21 76.99 -26.83
N THR A 107 -37.16 77.02 -25.89
CA THR A 107 -37.23 76.02 -24.81
C THR A 107 -37.54 74.62 -25.35
N LEU A 108 -38.35 74.49 -26.41
CA LEU A 108 -38.54 73.21 -27.10
C LEU A 108 -37.25 72.72 -27.79
N VAL A 109 -36.47 73.60 -28.41
CA VAL A 109 -35.17 73.25 -29.01
C VAL A 109 -34.13 72.89 -27.95
N GLU A 110 -34.10 73.59 -26.82
CA GLU A 110 -33.25 73.26 -25.66
C GLU A 110 -33.62 71.90 -25.07
N ASN A 111 -34.92 71.64 -24.87
CA ASN A 111 -35.41 70.33 -24.41
C ASN A 111 -35.05 69.21 -25.40
N LEU A 112 -35.26 69.42 -26.70
CA LEU A 112 -34.88 68.46 -27.75
C LEU A 112 -33.35 68.26 -27.83
N ALA A 113 -32.55 69.30 -27.59
CA ALA A 113 -31.09 69.19 -27.53
C ALA A 113 -30.63 68.40 -26.30
N LEU A 114 -31.29 68.58 -25.14
CA LEU A 114 -31.06 67.78 -23.94
C LEU A 114 -31.48 66.32 -24.16
N GLU A 115 -32.66 66.06 -24.74
CA GLU A 115 -33.10 64.72 -25.12
C GLU A 115 -32.12 64.05 -26.08
N LEU A 116 -31.64 64.74 -27.11
CA LEU A 116 -30.61 64.24 -28.03
C LEU A 116 -29.28 63.95 -27.32
N PHE A 117 -28.85 64.80 -26.39
CA PHE A 117 -27.64 64.56 -25.59
C PHE A 117 -27.79 63.33 -24.68
N TYR A 118 -28.95 63.16 -24.05
CA TYR A 118 -29.25 61.94 -23.28
C TYR A 118 -29.27 60.70 -24.18
N VAL A 119 -29.88 60.76 -25.36
CA VAL A 119 -29.89 59.62 -26.30
C VAL A 119 -28.48 59.30 -26.81
N GLN A 120 -27.67 60.30 -27.13
CA GLN A 120 -26.27 60.11 -27.56
C GLN A 120 -25.40 59.50 -26.45
N SER A 121 -25.46 60.04 -25.23
CA SER A 121 -24.71 59.48 -24.10
C SER A 121 -25.17 58.06 -23.77
N MET A 122 -26.47 57.76 -23.86
CA MET A 122 -26.99 56.39 -23.73
C MET A 122 -26.52 55.47 -24.85
N ASP A 123 -26.39 55.93 -26.10
CA ASP A 123 -25.87 55.11 -27.21
C ASP A 123 -24.36 54.83 -27.03
N GLU A 124 -23.57 55.81 -26.59
CA GLU A 124 -22.15 55.62 -26.26
C GLU A 124 -21.95 54.64 -25.09
N ASP A 125 -22.78 54.74 -24.05
CA ASP A 125 -22.82 53.82 -22.91
C ASP A 125 -23.22 52.42 -23.35
N MET A 126 -24.24 52.30 -24.18
CA MET A 126 -24.71 51.02 -24.72
C MET A 126 -23.69 50.41 -25.68
N HIS A 127 -22.97 51.21 -26.46
CA HIS A 127 -21.86 50.76 -27.28
C HIS A 127 -20.71 50.21 -26.41
N HIS A 128 -20.33 50.92 -25.35
CA HIS A 128 -19.35 50.42 -24.38
C HIS A 128 -19.81 49.13 -23.69
N ARG A 129 -21.08 49.05 -23.26
CA ARG A 129 -21.65 47.82 -22.68
C ARG A 129 -21.65 46.67 -23.68
N LEU A 130 -22.00 46.91 -24.95
CA LEU A 130 -21.95 45.90 -26.02
C LEU A 130 -20.51 45.44 -26.31
N LEU A 131 -19.53 46.35 -26.31
CA LEU A 131 -18.11 45.99 -26.43
C LEU A 131 -17.64 45.14 -25.24
N LEU A 132 -18.00 45.53 -24.01
CA LEU A 132 -17.68 44.78 -22.79
C LEU A 132 -18.36 43.40 -22.79
N MET A 133 -19.63 43.30 -23.19
CA MET A 133 -20.35 42.02 -23.35
C MET A 133 -19.73 41.16 -24.45
N LYS A 134 -19.27 41.75 -25.57
CA LYS A 134 -18.58 41.02 -26.63
C LYS A 134 -17.20 40.53 -26.19
N GLN A 135 -16.50 41.28 -25.33
CA GLN A 135 -15.24 40.85 -24.71
C GLN A 135 -15.46 39.76 -23.65
N SER A 136 -16.47 39.88 -22.79
CA SER A 136 -16.78 38.87 -21.78
C SER A 136 -17.29 37.58 -22.41
N ALA A 137 -18.13 37.65 -23.46
CA ALA A 137 -18.54 36.48 -24.24
C ALA A 137 -17.33 35.77 -24.87
N LYS A 138 -16.38 36.51 -25.48
CA LYS A 138 -15.14 35.92 -26.01
C LYS A 138 -14.24 35.30 -24.94
N ARG A 139 -14.18 35.88 -23.73
CA ARG A 139 -13.46 35.30 -22.60
C ARG A 139 -14.13 34.01 -22.14
N ALA A 140 -15.45 34.02 -21.96
CA ALA A 140 -16.23 32.84 -21.59
C ALA A 140 -16.14 31.73 -22.65
N GLU A 141 -16.12 32.06 -23.96
CA GLU A 141 -15.86 31.10 -25.04
C GLU A 141 -14.45 30.52 -24.96
N ALA A 142 -13.42 31.34 -24.71
CA ALA A 142 -12.04 30.87 -24.54
C ALA A 142 -11.87 29.98 -23.31
N GLU A 143 -12.47 30.35 -22.18
CA GLU A 143 -12.53 29.56 -20.95
C GLU A 143 -13.28 28.23 -21.18
N ARG A 144 -14.39 28.25 -21.91
CA ARG A 144 -15.13 27.04 -22.30
C ARG A 144 -14.29 26.11 -23.17
N ILE A 145 -13.56 26.66 -24.15
CA ILE A 145 -12.65 25.88 -25.02
C ILE A 145 -11.50 25.30 -24.20
N GLN A 146 -10.94 26.04 -23.24
CA GLN A 146 -9.92 25.52 -22.32
C GLN A 146 -10.47 24.37 -21.46
N ALA A 147 -11.65 24.55 -20.86
CA ALA A 147 -12.34 23.52 -20.09
C ALA A 147 -12.69 22.29 -20.95
N GLU A 148 -13.10 22.45 -22.21
CA GLU A 148 -13.30 21.35 -23.16
C GLU A 148 -12.00 20.58 -23.45
N VAL A 149 -10.85 21.27 -23.56
CA VAL A 149 -9.54 20.65 -23.76
C VAL A 149 -9.06 19.92 -22.50
N GLU A 150 -9.26 20.50 -21.31
CA GLU A 150 -8.94 19.84 -20.05
C GLU A 150 -9.83 18.63 -19.79
N LYS A 151 -11.13 18.73 -20.06
CA LYS A 151 -12.05 17.60 -20.01
C LYS A 151 -11.60 16.48 -20.97
N LYS A 152 -11.25 16.80 -22.22
CA LYS A 152 -10.71 15.79 -23.16
C LYS A 152 -9.44 15.10 -22.64
N LYS A 153 -8.55 15.81 -21.94
CA LYS A 153 -7.38 15.21 -21.27
C LYS A 153 -7.80 14.28 -20.11
N GLN A 154 -8.78 14.69 -19.31
CA GLN A 154 -9.34 13.86 -18.23
C GLN A 154 -10.04 12.61 -18.78
N ASP A 155 -10.87 12.75 -19.82
CA ASP A 155 -11.56 11.65 -20.49
C ASP A 155 -10.54 10.62 -21.03
N LEU A 156 -9.47 11.08 -21.71
CA LEU A 156 -8.37 10.21 -22.18
C LEU A 156 -7.61 9.53 -21.04
N PHE A 157 -7.43 10.20 -19.90
CA PHE A 157 -6.77 9.61 -18.73
C PHE A 157 -7.67 8.58 -18.03
N LEU A 158 -8.98 8.85 -17.92
CA LEU A 158 -9.97 7.89 -17.44
C LEU A 158 -10.04 6.65 -18.35
N ASP A 159 -9.96 6.83 -19.67
CA ASP A 159 -9.86 5.73 -20.64
C ASP A 159 -8.61 4.87 -20.41
N GLN A 160 -7.45 5.49 -20.16
CA GLN A 160 -6.21 4.77 -19.83
C GLN A 160 -6.32 4.01 -18.51
N LEU A 161 -6.86 4.64 -17.46
CA LEU A 161 -7.09 4.00 -16.17
C LEU A 161 -8.10 2.85 -16.28
N THR A 162 -9.20 3.03 -16.99
CA THR A 162 -10.24 2.00 -17.18
C THR A 162 -9.69 0.80 -17.95
N ARG A 163 -8.91 1.03 -19.01
CA ARG A 163 -8.19 -0.05 -19.72
C ARG A 163 -7.19 -0.76 -18.79
N ARG A 164 -6.49 -0.03 -17.93
CA ARG A 164 -5.56 -0.62 -16.96
C ARG A 164 -6.29 -1.45 -15.89
N VAL A 165 -7.45 -0.99 -15.43
CA VAL A 165 -8.32 -1.75 -14.50
C VAL A 165 -8.80 -3.03 -15.17
N HIS A 166 -9.27 -3.01 -16.42
CA HIS A 166 -9.66 -4.22 -17.14
C HIS A 166 -8.50 -5.21 -17.32
N GLN A 167 -7.30 -4.74 -17.72
CA GLN A 167 -6.11 -5.58 -17.78
C GLN A 167 -5.77 -6.24 -16.44
N LEU A 168 -5.93 -5.51 -15.32
CA LEU A 168 -5.69 -6.06 -13.98
C LEU A 168 -6.78 -7.05 -13.57
N GLN A 169 -8.05 -6.80 -13.95
CA GLN A 169 -9.15 -7.75 -13.73
C GLN A 169 -8.94 -9.06 -14.51
N GLU A 170 -8.51 -8.98 -15.77
CA GLU A 170 -8.13 -10.13 -16.58
C GLU A 170 -6.97 -10.91 -15.96
N GLN A 171 -5.94 -10.21 -15.47
CA GLN A 171 -4.82 -10.84 -14.75
C GLN A 171 -5.26 -11.52 -13.44
N ILE A 172 -6.14 -10.88 -12.67
CA ILE A 172 -6.70 -11.48 -11.44
C ILE A 172 -7.49 -12.76 -11.79
N ALA A 173 -8.38 -12.71 -12.78
CA ALA A 173 -9.16 -13.87 -13.20
C ALA A 173 -8.27 -15.02 -13.72
N LEU A 174 -7.18 -14.71 -14.43
CA LEU A 174 -6.18 -15.70 -14.84
C LEU A 174 -5.45 -16.33 -13.64
N PHE A 175 -5.05 -15.54 -12.64
CA PHE A 175 -4.41 -16.06 -11.44
C PHE A 175 -5.38 -16.85 -10.55
N GLU A 176 -6.65 -16.45 -10.45
CA GLU A 176 -7.69 -17.21 -9.75
C GLU A 176 -7.91 -18.58 -10.41
N ALA A 177 -8.01 -18.63 -11.75
CA ALA A 177 -8.11 -19.88 -12.50
C ALA A 177 -6.87 -20.78 -12.29
N GLN A 178 -5.66 -20.20 -12.28
CA GLN A 178 -4.43 -20.94 -11.97
C GLN A 178 -4.40 -21.48 -10.54
N LEU A 179 -4.86 -20.71 -9.55
CA LEU A 179 -4.95 -21.13 -8.16
C LEU A 179 -5.95 -22.28 -7.98
N VAL A 180 -7.10 -22.24 -8.67
CA VAL A 180 -8.07 -23.35 -8.67
C VAL A 180 -7.46 -24.62 -9.27
N ALA A 181 -6.82 -24.52 -10.45
CA ALA A 181 -6.15 -25.66 -11.08
C ALA A 181 -5.05 -26.25 -10.18
N GLN A 182 -4.20 -25.41 -9.56
CA GLN A 182 -3.18 -25.86 -8.60
C GLN A 182 -3.79 -26.47 -7.33
N ALA A 183 -4.94 -25.99 -6.86
CA ALA A 183 -5.66 -26.58 -5.74
C ALA A 183 -6.21 -27.98 -6.07
N GLU A 184 -6.65 -28.19 -7.32
CA GLU A 184 -7.07 -29.50 -7.82
C GLU A 184 -5.88 -30.45 -8.00
N ASP A 185 -4.79 -30.02 -8.64
CA ASP A 185 -3.55 -30.81 -8.78
C ASP A 185 -2.95 -31.20 -7.42
N THR A 186 -2.92 -30.27 -6.45
CA THR A 186 -2.46 -30.56 -5.08
C THR A 186 -3.42 -31.47 -4.31
N LYS A 187 -4.70 -31.51 -4.66
CA LYS A 187 -5.66 -32.47 -4.10
C LYS A 187 -5.46 -33.87 -4.70
N VAL A 188 -5.31 -33.98 -6.03
CA VAL A 188 -5.05 -35.25 -6.72
C VAL A 188 -3.73 -35.87 -6.27
N THR A 189 -2.66 -35.08 -6.17
CA THR A 189 -1.36 -35.57 -5.67
C THR A 189 -1.42 -36.01 -4.20
N ARG A 190 -2.18 -35.31 -3.33
CA ARG A 190 -2.44 -35.78 -1.95
C ARG A 190 -3.22 -37.09 -1.92
N GLN A 191 -4.19 -37.28 -2.80
CA GLN A 191 -4.93 -38.54 -2.93
C GLN A 191 -3.98 -39.67 -3.32
N ALA A 192 -3.17 -39.50 -4.36
CA ALA A 192 -2.17 -40.47 -4.78
C ALA A 192 -1.13 -40.79 -3.68
N ILE A 193 -0.68 -39.78 -2.92
CA ILE A 193 0.20 -39.99 -1.75
C ILE A 193 -0.51 -40.81 -0.66
N SER A 194 -1.81 -40.56 -0.41
CA SER A 194 -2.57 -41.33 0.58
C SER A 194 -2.82 -42.77 0.14
N GLU A 195 -3.07 -42.99 -1.15
CA GLU A 195 -3.23 -44.32 -1.77
C GLU A 195 -1.91 -45.10 -1.71
N ALA A 196 -0.79 -44.52 -2.15
CA ALA A 196 0.54 -45.10 -1.99
C ALA A 196 0.89 -45.35 -0.51
N GLY A 197 0.45 -44.50 0.40
CA GLY A 197 0.58 -44.69 1.84
C GLY A 197 -0.19 -45.91 2.36
N LEU A 198 -1.38 -46.18 1.82
CA LEU A 198 -2.18 -47.39 2.12
C LEU A 198 -1.56 -48.64 1.48
N GLU A 199 -1.04 -48.56 0.26
CA GLU A 199 -0.30 -49.65 -0.39
C GLU A 199 0.96 -50.03 0.39
N VAL A 200 1.76 -49.04 0.84
CA VAL A 200 2.93 -49.26 1.69
C VAL A 200 2.53 -49.89 3.03
N GLN A 201 1.38 -49.53 3.60
CA GLN A 201 0.85 -50.21 4.80
C GLN A 201 0.45 -51.66 4.50
N ALA A 202 -0.21 -51.93 3.37
CA ALA A 202 -0.58 -53.27 2.94
C ALA A 202 0.66 -54.16 2.72
N ILE A 203 1.66 -53.68 1.98
CA ILE A 203 2.95 -54.37 1.78
C ILE A 203 3.64 -54.65 3.12
N ASN A 204 3.60 -53.73 4.08
CA ASN A 204 4.15 -53.95 5.42
C ASN A 204 3.35 -55.00 6.22
N MET A 205 2.03 -55.09 6.05
CA MET A 205 1.22 -56.17 6.65
C MET A 205 1.52 -57.52 6.00
N GLU A 206 1.69 -57.58 4.69
CA GLU A 206 2.09 -58.81 3.97
C GLU A 206 3.49 -59.25 4.36
N LYS A 207 4.45 -58.32 4.46
CA LYS A 207 5.81 -58.59 4.96
C LYS A 207 5.78 -59.16 6.38
N LYS A 208 4.92 -58.64 7.27
CA LYS A 208 4.73 -59.22 8.62
C LYS A 208 4.19 -60.65 8.53
N LYS A 209 3.11 -60.88 7.78
CA LYS A 209 2.55 -62.24 7.56
C LYS A 209 3.59 -63.21 6.99
N LEU A 210 4.41 -62.76 6.03
CA LEU A 210 5.51 -63.55 5.45
C LEU A 210 6.59 -63.87 6.47
N MET A 211 6.99 -62.90 7.31
CA MET A 211 7.93 -63.15 8.42
C MET A 211 7.36 -64.12 9.45
N ASP A 212 6.08 -64.01 9.81
CA ASP A 212 5.41 -64.92 10.74
C ASP A 212 5.28 -66.34 10.16
N ASN A 213 4.95 -66.46 8.87
CA ASN A 213 4.93 -67.73 8.14
C ASN A 213 6.33 -68.35 7.99
N TRP A 214 7.36 -67.52 7.79
CA TRP A 214 8.75 -67.98 7.74
C TRP A 214 9.25 -68.43 9.11
N ASN A 215 8.93 -67.68 10.17
CA ASN A 215 9.25 -68.03 11.56
C ASN A 215 8.57 -69.35 11.98
N SER A 216 7.29 -69.55 11.62
CA SER A 216 6.58 -70.81 11.90
C SER A 216 7.12 -71.98 11.08
N SER A 217 7.47 -71.75 9.80
CA SER A 217 8.16 -72.75 8.96
C SER A 217 9.54 -73.13 9.49
N LEU A 218 10.30 -72.15 10.00
CA LEU A 218 11.60 -72.35 10.62
C LEU A 218 11.49 -73.09 11.95
N ALA A 219 10.48 -72.77 12.79
CA ALA A 219 10.19 -73.52 14.01
C ALA A 219 9.79 -74.97 13.71
N GLY A 220 8.93 -75.18 12.70
CA GLY A 220 8.57 -76.51 12.20
C GLY A 220 9.72 -77.25 11.52
N MET A 221 10.77 -76.55 11.06
CA MET A 221 12.02 -77.16 10.61
C MET A 221 12.87 -77.61 11.79
N LYS A 222 13.10 -76.72 12.78
CA LYS A 222 13.81 -77.07 14.02
C LYS A 222 13.20 -78.28 14.74
N GLN A 223 11.87 -78.36 14.84
CA GLN A 223 11.19 -79.52 15.41
C GLN A 223 11.42 -80.81 14.60
N ARG A 224 11.52 -80.72 13.26
CA ARG A 224 11.88 -81.86 12.41
C ARG A 224 13.35 -82.25 12.56
N ASP A 225 14.24 -81.27 12.71
CA ASP A 225 15.67 -81.50 12.92
C ASP A 225 15.93 -82.12 14.31
N GLU A 226 15.25 -81.65 15.35
CA GLU A 226 15.24 -82.23 16.70
C GLU A 226 14.71 -83.68 16.68
N ALA A 227 13.58 -83.92 16.01
CA ALA A 227 13.06 -85.28 15.83
C ALA A 227 14.02 -86.17 15.01
N TYR A 228 14.69 -85.62 13.99
CA TYR A 228 15.72 -86.33 13.23
C TYR A 228 16.90 -86.71 14.12
N VAL A 229 17.43 -85.78 14.94
CA VAL A 229 18.50 -86.07 15.90
C VAL A 229 18.07 -87.17 16.87
N VAL A 230 16.87 -87.11 17.46
CA VAL A 230 16.35 -88.16 18.35
C VAL A 230 16.27 -89.51 17.63
N THR A 231 15.78 -89.56 16.38
CA THR A 231 15.76 -90.82 15.61
C THR A 231 17.17 -91.32 15.24
N GLN A 232 18.12 -90.42 14.99
CA GLN A 232 19.51 -90.76 14.72
C GLN A 232 20.23 -91.28 15.98
N GLU A 233 19.93 -90.72 17.15
CA GLU A 233 20.38 -91.22 18.46
C GLU A 233 19.82 -92.61 18.74
N LEU A 234 18.51 -92.83 18.54
CA LEU A 234 17.88 -94.15 18.64
C LEU A 234 18.51 -95.16 17.67
N LEU A 235 18.75 -94.80 16.42
CA LEU A 235 19.49 -95.63 15.47
C LEU A 235 20.93 -95.91 15.90
N SER A 236 21.60 -94.95 16.55
CA SER A 236 22.94 -95.14 17.12
C SER A 236 22.92 -96.13 18.30
N ASN A 237 21.85 -96.09 19.10
CA ASN A 237 21.63 -97.01 20.21
C ASN A 237 21.35 -98.42 19.68
N TYR A 238 20.42 -98.60 18.75
CA TYR A 238 20.19 -99.91 18.09
C TYR A 238 21.44 -100.46 17.40
N ARG A 239 22.29 -99.60 16.78
CA ARG A 239 23.59 -100.03 16.23
C ARG A 239 24.59 -100.45 17.31
N ARG A 240 24.53 -99.87 18.50
CA ARG A 240 25.34 -100.28 19.66
C ARG A 240 24.85 -101.61 20.22
N ASP A 241 23.53 -101.77 20.34
CA ASP A 241 22.88 -102.97 20.84
C ASP A 241 23.10 -104.17 19.89
N LEU A 242 23.04 -103.93 18.57
CA LEU A 242 23.43 -104.92 17.56
C LEU A 242 24.90 -105.32 17.69
N LYS A 243 25.82 -104.36 17.91
CA LYS A 243 27.24 -104.68 18.13
C LYS A 243 27.50 -105.44 19.43
N SER A 244 26.75 -105.17 20.51
CA SER A 244 26.83 -106.01 21.72
C SER A 244 26.27 -107.40 21.48
N LEU A 245 25.14 -107.53 20.77
CA LEU A 245 24.58 -108.83 20.39
C LEU A 245 25.51 -109.62 19.46
N GLU A 246 26.18 -108.98 18.50
CA GLU A 246 27.25 -109.59 17.69
C GLU A 246 28.43 -110.04 18.56
N GLY A 247 28.80 -109.23 19.56
CA GLY A 247 29.81 -109.57 20.58
C GLY A 247 29.41 -110.78 21.42
N ASP A 248 28.16 -110.85 21.86
CA ASP A 248 27.59 -111.96 22.62
C ASP A 248 27.49 -113.23 21.77
N ILE A 249 27.03 -113.14 20.52
CA ILE A 249 27.01 -114.24 19.55
C ILE A 249 28.44 -114.75 19.31
N HIS A 250 29.42 -113.86 19.17
CA HIS A 250 30.82 -114.24 19.02
C HIS A 250 31.41 -114.86 20.31
N GLY A 251 30.96 -114.39 21.49
CA GLY A 251 31.26 -114.98 22.79
C GLY A 251 30.70 -116.39 22.95
N CYS A 252 29.41 -116.58 22.64
CA CYS A 252 28.75 -117.87 22.55
C CYS A 252 29.45 -118.79 21.55
N GLY A 253 29.82 -118.30 20.36
CA GLY A 253 30.58 -119.06 19.36
C GLY A 253 31.97 -119.50 19.86
N LYS A 254 32.67 -118.65 20.62
CA LYS A 254 33.92 -119.02 21.31
C LYS A 254 33.70 -120.07 22.40
N SER A 255 32.61 -119.99 23.16
CA SER A 255 32.25 -120.99 24.16
C SER A 255 31.86 -122.33 23.52
N ILE A 256 31.09 -122.30 22.43
CA ILE A 256 30.76 -123.50 21.63
C ILE A 256 32.04 -124.15 21.11
N ARG A 257 32.96 -123.41 20.49
CA ARG A 257 34.26 -123.97 20.06
C ARG A 257 35.06 -124.58 21.20
N LYS A 258 35.05 -123.98 22.40
CA LYS A 258 35.70 -124.57 23.58
C LYS A 258 35.03 -125.87 24.02
N GLU A 259 33.71 -125.98 23.94
CA GLU A 259 33.01 -127.25 24.19
C GLU A 259 33.21 -128.27 23.06
N GLU A 260 33.32 -127.85 21.80
CA GLU A 260 33.69 -128.70 20.66
C GLU A 260 35.12 -129.23 20.82
N GLU A 261 36.10 -128.38 21.15
CA GLU A 261 37.48 -128.76 21.46
C GLU A 261 37.56 -129.71 22.66
N LYS A 262 36.77 -129.48 23.71
CA LYS A 262 36.64 -130.42 24.84
C LYS A 262 36.04 -131.75 24.40
N ASN A 263 34.98 -131.74 23.58
CA ASN A 263 34.33 -132.94 23.09
C ASN A 263 35.25 -133.74 22.15
N GLU A 264 36.00 -133.07 21.27
CA GLU A 264 37.08 -133.70 20.50
C GLU A 264 38.15 -134.30 21.40
N ASN A 265 38.61 -133.59 22.43
CA ASN A 265 39.60 -134.11 23.36
C ASN A 265 39.06 -135.32 24.14
N LEU A 266 37.78 -135.32 24.54
CA LEU A 266 37.10 -136.45 25.16
C LEU A 266 36.93 -137.63 24.18
N LEU A 267 36.59 -137.38 22.91
CA LEU A 267 36.54 -138.38 21.85
C LEU A 267 37.92 -138.99 21.56
N ARG A 268 38.99 -138.18 21.54
CA ARG A 268 40.38 -138.66 21.45
C ARG A 268 40.74 -139.51 22.68
N LEU A 269 40.34 -139.09 23.88
CA LEU A 269 40.58 -139.84 25.12
C LEU A 269 39.80 -141.17 25.14
N LEU A 270 38.56 -141.17 24.64
CA LEU A 270 37.70 -142.35 24.51
C LEU A 270 38.24 -143.31 23.47
N ASN A 271 38.64 -142.83 22.29
CA ASN A 271 39.28 -143.67 21.27
C ASN A 271 40.61 -144.24 21.78
N ARG A 272 41.38 -143.46 22.55
CA ARG A 272 42.61 -143.95 23.20
C ARG A 272 42.29 -145.02 24.25
N SER A 273 41.37 -144.78 25.17
CA SER A 273 41.02 -145.75 26.21
C SER A 273 40.35 -147.01 25.63
N GLN A 274 39.60 -146.89 24.53
CA GLN A 274 39.03 -148.02 23.80
C GLN A 274 40.10 -148.80 23.02
N ASN A 275 41.11 -148.14 22.47
CA ASN A 275 42.29 -148.80 21.90
C ASN A 275 43.10 -149.50 23.00
N ASP A 276 43.38 -148.84 24.13
CA ASP A 276 44.07 -149.43 25.29
C ASP A 276 43.27 -150.61 25.87
N ALA A 277 41.94 -150.52 25.91
CA ALA A 277 41.03 -151.62 26.25
C ALA A 277 41.08 -152.77 25.22
N SER A 278 41.28 -152.46 23.94
CA SER A 278 41.45 -153.49 22.90
C SER A 278 42.82 -154.18 22.97
N VAL A 279 43.87 -153.44 23.31
CA VAL A 279 45.24 -153.95 23.50
C VAL A 279 45.30 -154.79 24.77
N THR A 280 44.75 -154.32 25.88
CA THR A 280 44.64 -155.12 27.12
C THR A 280 43.77 -156.36 26.93
N LYS A 281 42.66 -156.30 26.19
CA LYS A 281 41.90 -157.51 25.81
C LYS A 281 42.71 -158.50 24.97
N LYS A 282 43.53 -158.02 24.02
CA LYS A 282 44.45 -158.88 23.23
C LYS A 282 45.55 -159.49 24.09
N LEU A 283 46.16 -158.71 24.99
CA LEU A 283 47.15 -159.20 25.94
C LEU A 283 46.55 -160.22 26.92
N ILE A 284 45.35 -159.97 27.45
CA ILE A 284 44.61 -160.93 28.28
C ILE A 284 44.32 -162.20 27.49
N ALA A 285 43.89 -162.11 26.23
CA ALA A 285 43.68 -163.28 25.37
C ALA A 285 44.99 -164.05 25.11
N GLN A 286 46.13 -163.37 24.94
CA GLN A 286 47.44 -164.02 24.83
C GLN A 286 47.84 -164.70 26.15
N CYS A 287 47.73 -164.02 27.30
CA CYS A 287 48.00 -164.61 28.60
C CYS A 287 47.07 -165.80 28.92
N LEU A 288 45.81 -165.76 28.50
CA LEU A 288 44.88 -166.89 28.64
C LEU A 288 45.26 -168.07 27.74
N LEU A 289 45.68 -167.83 26.49
CA LEU A 289 46.20 -168.89 25.61
C LEU A 289 47.50 -169.50 26.13
N GLU A 290 48.41 -168.68 26.68
CA GLU A 290 49.62 -169.14 27.37
C GLU A 290 49.27 -169.93 28.64
N GLN A 291 48.29 -169.48 29.41
CA GLN A 291 47.80 -170.17 30.60
C GLN A 291 47.13 -171.50 30.26
N GLU A 292 46.28 -171.58 29.23
CA GLU A 292 45.67 -172.81 28.73
C GLU A 292 46.72 -173.79 28.19
N ALA A 293 47.71 -173.30 27.44
CA ALA A 293 48.82 -174.12 26.97
C ALA A 293 49.65 -174.70 28.13
N LEU A 294 49.97 -173.88 29.15
CA LEU A 294 50.61 -174.33 30.38
C LEU A 294 49.71 -175.30 31.17
N GLN A 295 48.39 -175.09 31.19
CA GLN A 295 47.45 -175.96 31.89
C GLN A 295 47.36 -177.33 31.20
N VAL A 296 47.32 -177.38 29.87
CA VAL A 296 47.43 -178.63 29.09
C VAL A 296 48.78 -179.31 29.34
N GLN A 297 49.89 -178.57 29.38
CA GLN A 297 51.19 -179.14 29.74
C GLN A 297 51.18 -179.75 31.14
N THR A 298 50.70 -179.03 32.17
CA THR A 298 50.56 -179.59 33.52
C THR A 298 49.62 -180.80 33.58
N GLY A 299 48.54 -180.82 32.78
CA GLY A 299 47.65 -181.97 32.63
C GLY A 299 48.32 -183.19 31.97
N THR A 300 49.21 -182.98 31.00
CA THR A 300 50.03 -184.07 30.46
C THR A 300 51.05 -184.58 31.47
N TYR A 301 51.70 -183.67 32.22
CA TYR A 301 52.66 -184.07 33.25
C TYR A 301 52.00 -184.84 34.41
N THR A 302 50.83 -184.42 34.90
CA THR A 302 50.11 -185.17 35.96
C THR A 302 49.60 -186.52 35.48
N ARG A 303 49.13 -186.62 34.22
CA ARG A 303 48.72 -187.90 33.64
C ARG A 303 49.90 -188.87 33.47
N VAL A 304 51.03 -188.40 32.96
CA VAL A 304 52.26 -189.21 32.88
C VAL A 304 52.74 -189.62 34.28
N LEU A 305 52.67 -188.72 35.27
CA LEU A 305 53.00 -189.04 36.66
C LEU A 305 52.14 -190.22 37.16
N HIS A 306 50.83 -190.15 36.97
CA HIS A 306 49.89 -191.18 37.43
C HIS A 306 50.08 -192.52 36.71
N GLU A 307 50.30 -192.49 35.39
CA GLU A 307 50.63 -193.70 34.61
C GLU A 307 51.96 -194.33 35.07
N THR A 308 52.96 -193.52 35.51
CA THR A 308 54.20 -194.05 36.11
C THR A 308 54.03 -194.56 37.54
N GLU A 309 53.17 -193.96 38.36
CA GLU A 309 52.85 -194.45 39.72
C GLU A 309 52.13 -195.80 39.69
N GLU A 310 51.22 -196.01 38.73
CA GLU A 310 50.59 -197.32 38.52
C GLU A 310 51.56 -198.37 37.95
N ALA A 311 52.50 -197.99 37.08
CA ALA A 311 53.55 -198.91 36.66
C ALA A 311 54.46 -199.31 37.83
N LEU A 312 54.75 -198.38 38.74
CA LEU A 312 55.54 -198.62 39.96
C LEU A 312 54.83 -199.54 40.96
N SER A 313 53.49 -199.52 41.03
CA SER A 313 52.73 -200.43 41.92
C SER A 313 52.64 -201.85 41.36
N ARG A 314 52.46 -202.01 40.04
CA ARG A 314 52.47 -203.33 39.36
C ARG A 314 53.83 -204.02 39.47
N THR A 315 54.91 -203.31 39.18
CA THR A 315 56.29 -203.83 39.29
C THR A 315 56.66 -204.24 40.73
N LYS A 316 56.17 -203.53 41.75
CA LYS A 316 56.33 -203.95 43.17
C LYS A 316 55.61 -205.27 43.50
N MET A 317 54.47 -205.56 42.88
CA MET A 317 53.77 -206.85 43.05
C MET A 317 54.51 -208.00 42.35
N GLU A 318 55.03 -207.77 41.15
CA GLU A 318 55.83 -208.77 40.41
C GLU A 318 57.15 -209.08 41.13
N GLN A 319 57.79 -208.07 41.72
CA GLN A 319 59.01 -208.24 42.53
C GLN A 319 58.79 -209.13 43.77
N ALA A 320 57.59 -209.10 44.37
CA ALA A 320 57.22 -209.97 45.49
C ALA A 320 56.96 -211.43 45.07
N ALA A 321 56.51 -211.66 43.82
CA ALA A 321 56.33 -213.02 43.28
C ALA A 321 57.69 -213.70 43.02
N HIS A 322 58.60 -213.02 42.31
CA HIS A 322 59.91 -213.59 41.96
C HIS A 322 60.84 -213.83 43.15
N LEU A 323 60.68 -213.10 44.26
CA LEU A 323 61.44 -213.37 45.49
C LEU A 323 61.15 -214.75 46.10
N ASN A 324 59.92 -215.26 45.95
CA ASN A 324 59.56 -216.60 46.46
C ASN A 324 60.07 -217.72 45.53
N GLU A 325 60.09 -217.49 44.21
CA GLU A 325 60.67 -218.44 43.24
C GLU A 325 62.20 -218.57 43.41
N LEU A 326 62.89 -217.47 43.69
CA LEU A 326 64.34 -217.42 43.92
C LEU A 326 64.82 -218.24 45.13
N LEU A 327 63.99 -218.42 46.15
CA LEU A 327 64.30 -219.26 47.32
C LEU A 327 64.23 -220.76 47.01
N SER A 328 63.40 -221.16 46.03
CA SER A 328 63.27 -222.56 45.58
C SER A 328 64.49 -223.01 44.78
N ILE A 329 64.95 -222.18 43.83
CA ILE A 329 65.98 -222.56 42.86
C ILE A 329 67.38 -222.65 43.49
N ARG A 330 67.70 -221.83 44.51
CA ARG A 330 69.07 -221.74 45.06
C ARG A 330 69.61 -223.03 45.68
N LYS A 331 68.78 -223.96 46.19
CA LYS A 331 69.27 -225.21 46.81
C LYS A 331 69.50 -226.37 45.84
N GLY A 332 69.13 -226.25 44.56
CA GLY A 332 69.41 -227.26 43.54
C GLY A 332 70.83 -227.21 42.98
N ILE A 333 71.48 -226.04 43.03
CA ILE A 333 72.65 -225.73 42.19
C ILE A 333 73.99 -226.19 42.80
N GLU A 334 74.11 -226.29 44.13
CA GLU A 334 75.37 -226.62 44.83
C GLU A 334 75.87 -228.07 44.62
N LYS A 335 75.12 -228.93 43.92
CA LYS A 335 75.57 -230.30 43.56
C LYS A 335 76.11 -230.44 42.12
N GLY A 336 75.98 -229.41 41.28
CA GLY A 336 76.27 -229.52 39.84
C GLY A 336 77.69 -229.09 39.42
N THR A 337 78.37 -228.26 40.21
CA THR A 337 79.61 -227.58 39.78
C THR A 337 80.85 -228.45 39.70
N TYR A 338 80.85 -229.66 40.26
CA TYR A 338 82.02 -230.55 40.29
C TYR A 338 82.29 -231.31 38.97
N ALA A 339 81.33 -231.34 38.03
CA ALA A 339 81.36 -232.27 36.91
C ALA A 339 81.77 -231.68 35.54
N ASN A 340 81.91 -230.35 35.40
CA ASN A 340 81.98 -229.72 34.08
C ASN A 340 83.36 -229.17 33.67
N GLU A 341 84.30 -228.93 34.59
CA GLU A 341 85.60 -228.31 34.26
C GLU A 341 86.65 -229.27 33.66
N GLN A 342 86.42 -230.59 33.67
CA GLN A 342 87.41 -231.57 33.17
C GLN A 342 87.11 -232.19 31.80
N LEU A 343 86.02 -231.79 31.12
CA LEU A 343 85.69 -232.28 29.77
C LEU A 343 85.54 -231.17 28.72
N GLU A 344 85.81 -229.90 29.04
CA GLU A 344 86.05 -228.85 28.03
C GLU A 344 87.32 -229.10 27.18
N SER A 345 88.23 -229.97 27.64
CA SER A 345 89.53 -230.22 26.98
C SER A 345 89.58 -231.49 26.11
N GLU A 346 88.59 -232.37 26.14
CA GLU A 346 88.55 -233.57 25.27
C GLU A 346 87.55 -233.48 24.11
N ILE A 347 87.88 -232.53 23.23
CA ILE A 347 87.98 -232.77 21.79
C ILE A 347 86.64 -232.77 21.02
N LEU A 348 86.29 -231.58 20.53
CA LEU A 348 86.23 -231.15 19.11
C LEU A 348 85.95 -232.18 17.99
N ALA A 349 86.46 -233.39 18.12
CA ALA A 349 86.53 -234.40 17.07
C ALA A 349 86.79 -235.79 17.67
N LYS A 350 85.75 -236.44 18.21
CA LYS A 350 85.58 -237.89 17.97
C LYS A 350 85.19 -238.12 16.50
N LEU A 351 86.12 -237.67 15.64
CA LEU A 351 86.49 -238.20 14.34
C LEU A 351 85.40 -238.05 13.25
N GLN A 352 85.73 -238.14 11.94
CA GLN A 352 85.85 -239.43 11.24
C GLN A 352 84.80 -240.43 11.74
N ASP A 353 83.75 -240.63 10.93
CA ASP A 353 82.86 -241.79 10.95
C ASP A 353 81.99 -242.09 12.21
N GLN A 354 80.66 -242.19 11.97
CA GLN A 354 79.63 -242.81 12.87
C GLN A 354 79.28 -242.03 14.17
N ARG A 355 78.10 -242.14 14.81
CA ARG A 355 76.88 -242.94 14.55
C ARG A 355 75.63 -242.34 15.25
N LEU A 356 74.47 -242.54 14.61
CA LEU A 356 73.11 -242.80 15.15
C LEU A 356 72.71 -242.48 16.61
N SER A 357 71.64 -241.67 16.73
CA SER A 357 70.31 -242.04 17.29
C SER A 357 70.19 -242.94 18.55
N SER A 358 69.29 -242.56 19.47
CA SER A 358 68.06 -243.37 19.67
C SER A 358 66.88 -242.56 20.24
N LYS A 359 65.70 -243.18 20.23
CA LYS A 359 64.35 -242.61 20.35
C LYS A 359 63.65 -243.23 21.58
N VAL A 360 62.58 -242.57 22.06
CA VAL A 360 61.51 -243.08 22.97
C VAL A 360 61.72 -242.96 24.49
N ALA A 361 60.88 -242.13 25.13
CA ALA A 361 60.03 -242.38 26.33
C ALA A 361 59.59 -241.01 26.89
N LYS A 362 58.41 -240.44 26.60
CA LYS A 362 57.08 -240.80 27.16
C LYS A 362 57.15 -241.29 28.62
N HIS A 363 56.53 -240.57 29.55
CA HIS A 363 55.25 -240.93 30.17
C HIS A 363 54.68 -239.70 30.93
N PHE A 364 53.39 -239.41 30.71
CA PHE A 364 52.38 -238.68 31.52
C PHE A 364 52.81 -237.84 32.74
N SER A 365 52.23 -236.65 32.97
CA SER A 365 50.77 -236.44 33.06
C SER A 365 50.33 -235.08 32.46
N GLN A 366 49.22 -234.94 31.72
CA GLN A 366 47.82 -235.30 32.01
C GLN A 366 47.26 -234.69 33.30
N LEU A 367 46.76 -233.47 33.22
CA LEU A 367 45.32 -233.10 33.30
C LEU A 367 45.24 -231.66 32.76
N ALA A 368 44.61 -231.39 31.61
CA ALA A 368 43.16 -231.32 31.40
C ALA A 368 42.46 -230.30 32.30
N GLU A 369 41.73 -229.35 31.67
CA GLU A 369 40.65 -228.53 32.27
C GLU A 369 41.01 -227.72 33.55
N LYS A 370 41.02 -226.38 33.54
CA LYS A 370 39.83 -225.55 33.33
C LYS A 370 40.26 -224.08 33.18
N LEU A 371 39.77 -223.34 32.19
CA LEU A 371 38.43 -222.72 32.20
C LEU A 371 38.19 -221.77 33.38
N ARG A 372 38.83 -220.60 33.35
CA ARG A 372 38.27 -219.33 33.89
C ARG A 372 39.08 -218.12 33.41
N ASN A 373 38.39 -217.00 33.19
CA ASN A 373 38.92 -215.62 33.24
C ASN A 373 39.79 -215.11 32.06
N ARG A 374 39.22 -215.04 30.85
CA ARG A 374 39.53 -213.94 29.90
C ARG A 374 38.32 -213.49 29.06
N LYS A 375 37.25 -214.28 29.01
CA LYS A 375 35.89 -213.72 29.08
C LYS A 375 35.79 -212.93 30.39
N SER A 376 35.78 -211.60 30.30
CA SER A 376 34.71 -210.76 30.89
C SER A 376 34.89 -209.27 30.56
N ASP A 377 33.81 -208.68 30.03
CA ASP A 377 33.25 -207.36 30.44
C ASP A 377 33.55 -206.06 29.65
N LEU A 378 34.26 -206.05 28.52
CA LEU A 378 34.29 -204.85 27.62
C LEU A 378 33.64 -205.02 26.24
N GLU A 379 33.18 -206.23 25.91
CA GLU A 379 32.04 -206.43 25.00
C GLU A 379 30.73 -205.79 25.56
N LEU A 380 30.76 -205.22 26.78
CA LEU A 380 29.67 -204.49 27.42
C LEU A 380 29.89 -202.96 27.53
N HIS A 381 30.96 -202.41 26.94
CA HIS A 381 31.11 -200.95 26.74
C HIS A 381 31.15 -200.50 25.28
N PHE A 382 31.02 -201.42 24.32
CA PHE A 382 30.60 -201.03 22.97
C PHE A 382 29.19 -200.39 22.94
N TYR A 383 28.35 -200.65 23.96
CA TYR A 383 27.12 -199.89 24.25
C TYR A 383 27.35 -198.44 24.74
N LYS A 384 28.59 -198.01 25.02
CA LYS A 384 28.93 -196.58 25.22
C LYS A 384 29.43 -195.92 23.93
N VAL A 385 29.96 -196.69 22.99
CA VAL A 385 30.28 -196.21 21.62
C VAL A 385 29.00 -195.86 20.86
N GLU A 386 27.85 -196.43 21.23
CA GLU A 386 26.51 -195.95 20.82
C GLU A 386 26.18 -194.52 21.30
N ASN A 387 26.89 -193.97 22.30
CA ASN A 387 26.73 -192.59 22.74
C ASN A 387 27.69 -191.62 22.03
N ASP A 388 28.86 -192.09 21.58
CA ASP A 388 29.75 -191.29 20.72
C ASP A 388 29.16 -191.09 19.31
N VAL A 389 28.34 -192.07 18.86
CA VAL A 389 27.43 -191.91 17.71
C VAL A 389 26.47 -190.71 17.90
N ALA A 390 26.07 -190.38 19.12
CA ALA A 390 25.15 -189.26 19.39
C ALA A 390 25.81 -187.88 19.31
N GLN A 391 27.13 -187.75 19.56
CA GLN A 391 27.82 -186.45 19.50
C GLN A 391 28.49 -186.17 18.15
N ILE A 392 28.83 -187.21 17.37
CA ILE A 392 29.21 -187.05 15.95
C ILE A 392 28.01 -186.53 15.12
N ILE A 393 26.77 -186.88 15.47
CA ILE A 393 25.54 -186.27 14.91
C ILE A 393 25.47 -184.75 15.16
N LEU A 394 26.02 -184.26 16.27
CA LEU A 394 26.02 -182.83 16.64
C LEU A 394 27.13 -182.03 15.89
N ASN A 395 28.23 -182.68 15.53
CA ASN A 395 29.20 -182.08 14.60
C ASN A 395 28.73 -182.13 13.15
N ALA A 396 27.92 -183.12 12.76
CA ALA A 396 27.30 -183.17 11.44
C ALA A 396 26.32 -182.00 11.19
N THR A 397 25.51 -181.63 12.18
CA THR A 397 24.62 -180.44 12.09
C THR A 397 25.41 -179.14 12.04
N ASN A 398 26.53 -179.04 12.76
CA ASN A 398 27.44 -177.88 12.70
C ASN A 398 28.33 -177.82 11.43
N THR A 399 28.43 -178.90 10.67
CA THR A 399 28.94 -178.86 9.29
C THR A 399 27.84 -178.66 8.24
N ASN A 400 26.58 -178.96 8.54
CA ASN A 400 25.46 -178.64 7.64
C ASN A 400 25.14 -177.13 7.63
N SER A 401 25.47 -176.38 8.69
CA SER A 401 25.52 -174.91 8.66
C SER A 401 26.68 -174.35 7.80
N ARG A 402 27.69 -175.16 7.48
CA ARG A 402 28.66 -174.86 6.40
C ARG A 402 28.12 -175.22 5.01
N LEU A 403 27.10 -176.08 4.92
CA LEU A 403 26.41 -176.41 3.66
C LEU A 403 25.34 -175.36 3.31
N THR A 404 24.69 -174.71 4.28
CA THR A 404 24.02 -173.41 4.03
C THR A 404 25.03 -172.31 3.68
N GLY A 405 26.28 -172.44 4.11
CA GLY A 405 27.43 -171.70 3.57
C GLY A 405 27.68 -171.98 2.09
N HIS A 406 27.61 -173.23 1.63
CA HIS A 406 27.76 -173.54 0.20
C HIS A 406 26.52 -173.25 -0.66
N GLN A 407 25.34 -173.19 -0.05
CA GLN A 407 24.16 -172.58 -0.68
C GLN A 407 24.34 -171.06 -0.84
N LYS A 408 25.12 -170.39 0.03
CA LYS A 408 25.58 -169.02 -0.22
C LYS A 408 26.65 -168.97 -1.32
N THR A 409 27.61 -169.90 -1.39
CA THR A 409 28.60 -169.89 -2.49
C THR A 409 28.01 -170.23 -3.86
N LEU A 410 26.94 -171.04 -3.94
CA LEU A 410 26.17 -171.21 -5.18
C LEU A 410 25.30 -169.99 -5.49
N CYS A 411 24.70 -169.35 -4.48
CA CYS A 411 24.18 -167.98 -4.66
C CYS A 411 25.27 -166.97 -5.01
N GLU A 412 26.57 -167.23 -4.79
CA GLU A 412 27.66 -166.34 -5.19
C GLU A 412 28.10 -166.59 -6.64
N VAL A 413 27.99 -167.82 -7.16
CA VAL A 413 28.17 -168.08 -8.61
C VAL A 413 26.93 -167.65 -9.42
N ASP A 414 25.71 -167.84 -8.90
CA ASP A 414 24.50 -167.22 -9.47
C ASP A 414 24.50 -165.69 -9.29
N LYS A 415 25.17 -165.16 -8.25
CA LYS A 415 25.49 -163.73 -8.18
C LYS A 415 26.64 -163.34 -9.07
N GLU A 416 27.54 -164.21 -9.52
CA GLU A 416 28.58 -163.85 -10.50
C GLU A 416 28.01 -163.79 -11.92
N ILE A 417 27.08 -164.68 -12.25
CA ILE A 417 26.29 -164.59 -13.49
C ILE A 417 25.28 -163.44 -13.43
N LYS A 418 24.67 -163.17 -12.27
CA LYS A 418 23.96 -161.90 -12.06
C LYS A 418 24.91 -160.71 -12.03
N ASN A 419 26.14 -160.79 -11.54
CA ASN A 419 27.11 -159.67 -11.55
C ASN A 419 27.59 -159.38 -12.97
N MET A 420 27.61 -160.35 -13.89
CA MET A 420 27.85 -160.08 -15.31
C MET A 420 26.65 -159.40 -15.99
N ASN A 421 25.41 -159.87 -15.72
CA ASN A 421 24.20 -159.19 -16.22
C ASN A 421 23.90 -157.85 -15.50
N GLU A 422 24.35 -157.70 -14.26
CA GLU A 422 24.36 -156.48 -13.44
C GLU A 422 25.56 -155.61 -13.78
N GLN A 423 26.63 -156.09 -14.41
CA GLN A 423 27.67 -155.24 -15.01
C GLN A 423 27.16 -154.63 -16.33
N ILE A 424 26.41 -155.39 -17.14
CA ILE A 424 25.72 -154.85 -18.33
C ILE A 424 24.64 -153.84 -17.90
N THR A 425 23.74 -154.21 -16.99
CA THR A 425 22.76 -153.23 -16.46
C THR A 425 23.40 -152.17 -15.57
N CYS A 426 24.61 -152.30 -15.04
CA CYS A 426 25.35 -151.20 -14.42
C CYS A 426 25.93 -150.24 -15.45
N GLN A 427 26.40 -150.70 -16.62
CA GLN A 427 26.80 -149.78 -17.70
C GLN A 427 25.59 -149.04 -18.29
N GLU A 428 24.45 -149.71 -18.46
CA GLU A 428 23.19 -149.06 -18.84
C GLU A 428 22.68 -148.11 -17.73
N ASN A 429 22.81 -148.49 -16.45
CA ASN A 429 22.47 -147.62 -15.33
C ASN A 429 23.50 -146.51 -15.06
N GLU A 430 24.75 -146.59 -15.53
CA GLU A 430 25.70 -145.48 -15.52
C GLU A 430 25.40 -144.48 -16.64
N ILE A 431 24.90 -144.94 -17.79
CA ILE A 431 24.31 -144.07 -18.81
C ILE A 431 23.03 -143.41 -18.28
N ALA A 432 22.16 -144.15 -17.58
CA ALA A 432 20.97 -143.59 -16.93
C ALA A 432 21.31 -142.62 -15.77
N LYS A 433 22.30 -142.94 -14.92
CA LYS A 433 22.81 -142.03 -13.88
C LYS A 433 23.47 -140.79 -14.49
N SER A 434 24.15 -140.91 -15.63
CA SER A 434 24.69 -139.76 -16.37
C SER A 434 23.58 -138.88 -16.93
N ARG A 435 22.46 -139.47 -17.42
CA ARG A 435 21.23 -138.73 -17.74
C ARG A 435 20.64 -138.03 -16.51
N ILE A 436 20.46 -138.73 -15.39
CA ILE A 436 19.88 -138.15 -14.17
C ILE A 436 20.79 -137.08 -13.55
N VAL A 437 22.12 -137.19 -13.69
CA VAL A 437 23.07 -136.13 -13.30
C VAL A 437 23.00 -134.95 -14.26
N SER A 438 22.80 -135.17 -15.57
CA SER A 438 22.53 -134.10 -16.53
C SER A 438 21.19 -133.41 -16.28
N GLU A 439 20.14 -134.14 -15.89
CA GLU A 439 18.83 -133.58 -15.50
C GLU A 439 18.89 -132.85 -14.15
N LYS A 440 19.66 -133.35 -13.17
CA LYS A 440 19.88 -132.64 -11.89
C LYS A 440 20.75 -131.39 -12.06
N LYS A 441 21.76 -131.41 -12.93
CA LYS A 441 22.49 -130.20 -13.33
C LYS A 441 21.57 -129.25 -14.14
N GLY A 442 20.71 -129.78 -15.01
CA GLY A 442 19.69 -129.01 -15.73
C GLY A 442 18.66 -128.35 -14.81
N GLY A 443 18.22 -129.03 -13.74
CA GLY A 443 17.32 -128.46 -12.72
C GLY A 443 17.99 -127.36 -11.88
N ILE A 444 19.28 -127.52 -11.56
CA ILE A 444 20.08 -126.48 -10.90
C ILE A 444 20.30 -125.28 -11.84
N ILE A 445 20.56 -125.53 -13.12
CA ILE A 445 20.64 -124.47 -14.16
C ILE A 445 19.28 -123.76 -14.32
N CYS A 446 18.16 -124.48 -14.34
CA CYS A 446 16.83 -123.85 -14.35
C CYS A 446 16.56 -123.02 -13.09
N LEU A 447 17.01 -123.44 -11.90
CA LEU A 447 16.86 -122.65 -10.67
C LEU A 447 17.75 -121.40 -10.67
N TYR A 448 18.97 -121.48 -11.20
CA TYR A 448 19.84 -120.30 -11.36
C TYR A 448 19.37 -119.38 -12.48
N ASN A 449 18.88 -119.92 -13.62
CA ASN A 449 18.27 -119.14 -14.69
C ASN A 449 17.00 -118.44 -14.22
N LYS A 450 16.16 -119.09 -13.40
CA LYS A 450 14.94 -118.46 -12.85
C LYS A 450 15.27 -117.41 -11.77
N LYS A 451 16.42 -117.53 -11.08
CA LYS A 451 16.97 -116.46 -10.23
C LYS A 451 17.57 -115.31 -11.06
N LEU A 452 18.26 -115.62 -12.16
CA LEU A 452 18.76 -114.62 -13.12
C LEU A 452 17.60 -113.87 -13.77
N GLU A 453 16.56 -114.53 -14.26
CA GLU A 453 15.36 -113.89 -14.82
C GLU A 453 14.63 -113.00 -13.80
N MET A 454 14.55 -113.39 -12.52
CA MET A 454 14.02 -112.50 -11.47
C MET A 454 14.89 -111.27 -11.20
N LEU A 455 16.22 -111.38 -11.29
CA LEU A 455 17.12 -110.24 -11.06
C LEU A 455 17.22 -109.35 -12.32
N LEU A 456 17.23 -109.93 -13.51
CA LEU A 456 17.23 -109.24 -14.80
C LEU A 456 15.93 -108.46 -15.05
N SER A 457 14.78 -109.03 -14.67
CA SER A 457 13.48 -108.34 -14.77
C SER A 457 13.32 -107.20 -13.76
N GLN A 458 14.08 -107.19 -12.65
CA GLN A 458 14.14 -106.07 -11.71
C GLN A 458 15.12 -104.96 -12.12
N GLN A 459 15.99 -105.18 -13.12
CA GLN A 459 17.04 -104.22 -13.52
C GLN A 459 17.07 -103.87 -15.02
N GLY A 460 16.02 -104.21 -15.80
CA GLY A 460 15.83 -103.64 -17.13
C GLY A 460 16.67 -104.22 -18.27
N GLY A 461 17.31 -105.38 -18.06
CA GLY A 461 17.74 -106.24 -19.18
C GLY A 461 19.01 -105.85 -19.95
N GLN A 462 20.00 -105.19 -19.33
CA GLN A 462 21.37 -105.09 -19.87
C GLN A 462 22.41 -105.44 -18.81
N GLU A 463 23.43 -106.22 -19.18
CA GLU A 463 24.61 -106.46 -18.35
C GLU A 463 25.57 -105.27 -18.48
N LEU A 464 25.78 -104.52 -17.39
CA LEU A 464 26.82 -103.49 -17.29
C LEU A 464 27.85 -103.91 -16.24
N GLY A 465 29.13 -103.70 -16.55
CA GLY A 465 30.22 -104.01 -15.64
C GLY A 465 30.23 -103.08 -14.42
N PRO A 466 30.74 -103.51 -13.24
CA PRO A 466 30.80 -102.66 -12.06
C PRO A 466 31.59 -101.36 -12.27
N LEU A 467 32.57 -101.35 -13.18
CA LEU A 467 33.28 -100.13 -13.60
C LEU A 467 32.40 -99.16 -14.41
N GLU A 468 31.48 -99.66 -15.24
CA GLU A 468 30.55 -98.82 -16.00
C GLU A 468 29.46 -98.23 -15.11
N ILE A 469 29.06 -98.96 -14.06
CA ILE A 469 28.17 -98.44 -13.01
C ILE A 469 28.86 -97.30 -12.24
N GLU A 470 30.14 -97.47 -11.86
CA GLU A 470 30.88 -96.40 -11.17
C GLU A 470 31.17 -95.20 -12.09
N ILE A 471 31.48 -95.43 -13.38
CA ILE A 471 31.63 -94.36 -14.39
C ILE A 471 30.31 -93.61 -14.59
N ASN A 472 29.18 -94.30 -14.74
CA ASN A 472 27.87 -93.65 -14.90
C ASN A 472 27.47 -92.88 -13.62
N ARG A 473 27.82 -93.39 -12.44
CA ARG A 473 27.63 -92.67 -11.17
C ARG A 473 28.49 -91.42 -11.08
N LEU A 474 29.78 -91.50 -11.43
CA LEU A 474 30.70 -90.36 -11.44
C LEU A 474 30.29 -89.33 -12.48
N ASN A 475 29.91 -89.74 -13.69
CA ASN A 475 29.37 -88.86 -14.73
C ASN A 475 28.11 -88.14 -14.23
N LYS A 476 27.20 -88.84 -13.54
CA LYS A 476 26.00 -88.23 -12.99
C LYS A 476 26.30 -87.21 -11.89
N VAL A 477 27.27 -87.49 -11.01
CA VAL A 477 27.75 -86.52 -10.01
C VAL A 477 28.45 -85.32 -10.69
N ILE A 478 29.19 -85.54 -11.78
CA ILE A 478 29.79 -84.46 -12.57
C ILE A 478 28.71 -83.62 -13.27
N GLU A 479 27.66 -84.22 -13.81
CA GLU A 479 26.51 -83.51 -14.39
C GLU A 479 25.73 -82.72 -13.33
N GLU A 480 25.53 -83.29 -12.14
CA GLU A 480 24.93 -82.62 -10.98
C GLU A 480 25.79 -81.41 -10.57
N CYS A 481 27.10 -81.57 -10.35
CA CYS A 481 28.01 -80.47 -10.04
C CYS A 481 28.10 -79.41 -11.16
N ASN A 482 28.13 -79.81 -12.44
CA ASN A 482 28.11 -78.86 -13.57
C ASN A 482 26.78 -78.09 -13.63
N SER A 483 25.66 -78.72 -13.25
CA SER A 483 24.36 -78.05 -13.16
C SER A 483 24.31 -77.05 -12.00
N GLU A 484 24.89 -77.40 -10.85
CA GLU A 484 25.08 -76.49 -9.71
C GLU A 484 25.97 -75.31 -10.11
N GLU A 485 27.12 -75.55 -10.74
CA GLU A 485 28.03 -74.50 -11.21
C GLU A 485 27.36 -73.57 -12.23
N MET A 486 26.57 -74.11 -13.17
CA MET A 486 25.77 -73.31 -14.11
C MET A 486 24.65 -72.51 -13.44
N THR A 487 24.04 -73.00 -12.36
CA THR A 487 23.06 -72.20 -11.58
C THR A 487 23.73 -71.12 -10.76
N LEU A 488 24.90 -71.39 -10.17
CA LEU A 488 25.71 -70.41 -9.44
C LEU A 488 26.26 -69.32 -10.39
N GLN A 489 26.73 -69.66 -11.59
CA GLN A 489 27.12 -68.69 -12.61
C GLN A 489 25.94 -67.82 -13.06
N LYS A 490 24.75 -68.39 -13.26
CA LYS A 490 23.53 -67.62 -13.59
C LYS A 490 23.13 -66.69 -12.44
N TYR A 491 23.21 -67.15 -11.20
CA TYR A 491 22.93 -66.35 -10.02
C TYR A 491 23.93 -65.18 -9.90
N TRP A 492 25.23 -65.46 -10.00
CA TRP A 492 26.28 -64.44 -10.00
C TRP A 492 26.14 -63.43 -11.14
N LEU A 493 25.78 -63.86 -12.36
CA LEU A 493 25.51 -62.96 -13.48
C LEU A 493 24.28 -62.07 -13.25
N ASN A 494 23.26 -62.57 -12.54
CA ASN A 494 22.11 -61.74 -12.16
C ASN A 494 22.48 -60.73 -11.07
N GLU A 495 23.19 -61.13 -10.03
CA GLU A 495 23.73 -60.22 -9.00
C GLU A 495 24.68 -59.17 -9.63
N GLN A 496 25.51 -59.55 -10.60
CA GLN A 496 26.38 -58.61 -11.31
C GLN A 496 25.58 -57.63 -12.18
N LYS A 497 24.55 -58.08 -12.89
CA LYS A 497 23.64 -57.18 -13.63
C LYS A 497 22.93 -56.20 -12.70
N GLU A 498 22.50 -56.67 -11.55
CA GLU A 498 21.78 -55.86 -10.58
C GLU A 498 22.71 -54.84 -9.89
N LEU A 499 23.94 -55.24 -9.57
CA LEU A 499 24.99 -54.32 -9.15
C LEU A 499 25.24 -53.23 -10.20
N VAL A 500 25.32 -53.59 -11.49
CA VAL A 500 25.49 -52.65 -12.60
C VAL A 500 24.28 -51.70 -12.73
N ARG A 501 23.05 -52.21 -12.58
CA ARG A 501 21.82 -51.39 -12.55
C ARG A 501 21.88 -50.38 -11.41
N LEU A 502 22.16 -50.84 -10.19
CA LEU A 502 22.26 -49.99 -8.99
C LEU A 502 23.39 -48.96 -9.07
N THR A 503 24.54 -49.28 -9.71
CA THR A 503 25.58 -48.27 -9.94
C THR A 503 25.15 -47.19 -10.95
N ARG A 504 24.43 -47.55 -12.02
CA ARG A 504 23.89 -46.56 -12.96
C ARG A 504 22.85 -45.67 -12.30
N GLU A 505 21.93 -46.24 -11.54
CA GLU A 505 20.93 -45.48 -10.79
C GLU A 505 21.57 -44.55 -9.76
N ARG A 506 22.67 -44.98 -9.11
CA ARG A 506 23.48 -44.11 -8.24
C ARG A 506 24.13 -42.96 -9.03
N GLU A 507 24.69 -43.23 -10.20
CA GLU A 507 25.31 -42.20 -11.05
C GLU A 507 24.26 -41.18 -11.56
N GLU A 508 23.08 -41.65 -11.97
CA GLU A 508 21.93 -40.80 -12.31
C GLU A 508 21.47 -39.96 -11.10
N GLN A 509 21.37 -40.55 -9.91
CA GLN A 509 21.05 -39.83 -8.67
C GLN A 509 22.11 -38.79 -8.29
N ILE A 510 23.40 -39.07 -8.52
CA ILE A 510 24.48 -38.08 -8.32
C ILE A 510 24.34 -36.94 -9.34
N SER A 511 24.08 -37.24 -10.62
CA SER A 511 23.89 -36.21 -11.63
C SER A 511 22.66 -35.31 -11.37
N SER A 512 21.57 -35.89 -10.86
CA SER A 512 20.38 -35.12 -10.47
C SER A 512 20.65 -34.27 -9.23
N LEU A 513 21.37 -34.79 -8.22
CA LEU A 513 21.85 -34.00 -7.08
C LEU A 513 22.70 -32.80 -7.52
N ASP A 514 23.64 -32.99 -8.44
CA ASP A 514 24.47 -31.92 -8.99
C ASP A 514 23.64 -30.85 -9.71
N THR A 515 22.62 -31.25 -10.47
CA THR A 515 21.71 -30.28 -11.12
C THR A 515 20.84 -29.54 -10.10
N LEU A 516 20.36 -30.22 -9.05
CA LEU A 516 19.61 -29.59 -7.95
C LEU A 516 20.49 -28.62 -7.15
N GLN A 517 21.75 -28.95 -6.87
CA GLN A 517 22.69 -28.02 -6.24
C GLN A 517 22.92 -26.77 -7.11
N LYS A 518 23.12 -26.94 -8.42
CA LYS A 518 23.25 -25.81 -9.36
C LYS A 518 21.98 -24.96 -9.38
N GLN A 519 20.79 -25.57 -9.36
CA GLN A 519 19.52 -24.85 -9.25
C GLN A 519 19.41 -24.08 -7.91
N ILE A 520 19.78 -24.68 -6.78
CA ILE A 520 19.79 -24.01 -5.47
C ILE A 520 20.71 -22.78 -5.49
N ILE A 521 21.92 -22.89 -6.05
CA ILE A 521 22.85 -21.75 -6.18
C ILE A 521 22.25 -20.64 -7.05
N ILE A 522 21.62 -20.99 -8.18
CA ILE A 522 20.93 -20.01 -9.06
C ILE A 522 19.77 -19.33 -8.30
N MET A 523 18.99 -20.08 -7.52
CA MET A 523 17.90 -19.53 -6.72
C MET A 523 18.40 -18.64 -5.58
N GLN A 524 19.51 -18.99 -4.92
CA GLN A 524 20.16 -18.12 -3.92
C GLN A 524 20.68 -16.82 -4.54
N GLN A 525 21.29 -16.88 -5.74
CA GLN A 525 21.72 -15.67 -6.47
C GLN A 525 20.54 -14.83 -7.01
N ARG A 526 19.40 -15.44 -7.34
CA ARG A 526 18.16 -14.72 -7.66
C ARG A 526 17.57 -14.05 -6.41
N LYS A 527 17.53 -14.78 -5.29
CA LYS A 527 17.10 -14.25 -3.99
C LYS A 527 17.93 -13.02 -3.59
N LEU A 528 19.26 -13.10 -3.64
CA LEU A 528 20.14 -11.97 -3.31
C LEU A 528 19.93 -10.76 -4.22
N ARG A 529 19.65 -10.96 -5.52
CA ARG A 529 19.30 -9.85 -6.43
C ARG A 529 17.98 -9.20 -6.06
N LEU A 530 16.93 -10.01 -5.85
CA LEU A 530 15.62 -9.52 -5.41
C LEU A 530 15.70 -8.82 -4.04
N GLU A 531 16.49 -9.32 -3.08
CA GLU A 531 16.71 -8.67 -1.79
C GLU A 531 17.42 -7.32 -1.93
N ASN A 532 18.38 -7.20 -2.86
CA ASN A 532 19.04 -5.93 -3.17
C ASN A 532 18.10 -4.93 -3.88
N GLU A 533 17.30 -5.40 -4.84
CA GLU A 533 16.26 -4.62 -5.51
C GLU A 533 15.22 -4.10 -4.50
N ILE A 534 14.71 -4.97 -3.62
CA ILE A 534 13.80 -4.58 -2.51
C ILE A 534 14.46 -3.57 -1.58
N GLN A 535 15.75 -3.72 -1.23
CA GLN A 535 16.46 -2.73 -0.42
C GLN A 535 16.68 -1.39 -1.13
N GLN A 536 16.77 -1.38 -2.46
CA GLN A 536 16.82 -0.16 -3.26
C GLN A 536 15.45 0.54 -3.28
N GLU A 537 14.38 -0.18 -3.60
CA GLU A 537 12.99 0.31 -3.55
C GLU A 537 12.64 0.89 -2.15
N ILE A 538 13.06 0.24 -1.06
CA ILE A 538 12.86 0.75 0.31
C ILE A 538 13.63 2.06 0.56
N LYS A 539 14.77 2.30 -0.09
CA LYS A 539 15.49 3.58 0.00
C LYS A 539 14.79 4.65 -0.82
N GLU A 540 14.42 4.33 -2.06
CA GLU A 540 13.70 5.24 -2.94
C GLU A 540 12.34 5.65 -2.34
N GLN A 541 11.59 4.71 -1.77
CA GLN A 541 10.37 5.01 -1.00
C GLN A 541 10.65 5.98 0.16
N LYS A 542 11.71 5.76 0.96
CA LYS A 542 12.06 6.65 2.08
C LYS A 542 12.46 8.05 1.60
N ASP A 543 13.10 8.16 0.45
CA ASP A 543 13.50 9.44 -0.12
C ASP A 543 12.27 10.17 -0.71
N VAL A 544 11.33 9.46 -1.34
CA VAL A 544 10.01 9.99 -1.74
C VAL A 544 9.19 10.42 -0.52
N GLU A 545 9.15 9.64 0.56
CA GLU A 545 8.47 10.03 1.82
C GLU A 545 9.08 11.29 2.45
N ARG A 546 10.42 11.44 2.43
CA ARG A 546 11.07 12.69 2.85
C ARG A 546 10.69 13.85 1.92
N HIS A 547 10.63 13.62 0.61
CA HIS A 547 10.26 14.67 -0.35
C HIS A 547 8.81 15.11 -0.19
N MET A 548 7.88 14.17 0.04
CA MET A 548 6.47 14.44 0.38
C MET A 548 6.34 15.20 1.70
N LYS A 549 7.12 14.84 2.74
CA LYS A 549 7.14 15.59 4.01
C LYS A 549 7.65 17.03 3.81
N ASN A 550 8.69 17.22 3.00
CA ASN A 550 9.18 18.55 2.65
C ASN A 550 8.12 19.36 1.89
N MET A 551 7.46 18.78 0.89
CA MET A 551 6.37 19.42 0.16
C MET A 551 5.18 19.77 1.07
N SER A 552 4.82 18.89 2.02
CA SER A 552 3.80 19.15 3.03
C SER A 552 4.19 20.32 3.95
N ASN A 553 5.45 20.37 4.41
CA ASN A 553 5.98 21.50 5.17
C ASN A 553 5.95 22.80 4.37
N ASP A 554 6.24 22.76 3.07
CA ASP A 554 6.19 23.93 2.19
C ASP A 554 4.75 24.37 1.87
N LEU A 555 3.79 23.44 1.77
CA LEU A 555 2.36 23.74 1.74
C LEU A 555 1.88 24.37 3.05
N ILE A 556 2.37 23.93 4.21
CA ILE A 556 2.08 24.57 5.51
C ILE A 556 2.68 25.98 5.58
N LYS A 557 3.90 26.19 5.08
CA LYS A 557 4.51 27.54 4.96
C LYS A 557 3.68 28.42 4.02
N LEU A 558 3.29 27.93 2.84
CA LEU A 558 2.42 28.66 1.91
C LEU A 558 1.08 28.99 2.55
N ASN A 559 0.41 28.05 3.21
CA ASN A 559 -0.85 28.31 3.90
C ASN A 559 -0.72 29.31 5.06
N THR A 560 0.40 29.32 5.80
CA THR A 560 0.64 30.33 6.84
C THR A 560 0.99 31.70 6.25
N LEU A 561 1.69 31.76 5.11
CA LEU A 561 1.90 33.00 4.35
C LEU A 561 0.60 33.52 3.73
N ILE A 562 -0.25 32.66 3.18
CA ILE A 562 -1.58 33.02 2.67
C ILE A 562 -2.46 33.57 3.80
N LYS A 563 -2.48 32.92 4.97
CA LYS A 563 -3.20 33.45 6.15
C LYS A 563 -2.68 34.82 6.60
N LYS A 564 -1.36 35.02 6.64
CA LYS A 564 -0.75 36.33 6.95
C LYS A 564 -1.05 37.39 5.88
N ASN A 565 -1.07 37.00 4.61
CA ASN A 565 -1.39 37.91 3.52
C ASN A 565 -2.87 38.31 3.58
N ASN A 566 -3.77 37.35 3.80
CA ASN A 566 -5.20 37.59 3.98
C ASN A 566 -5.46 38.49 5.19
N SER A 567 -4.84 38.23 6.35
CA SER A 567 -4.98 39.14 7.51
C SER A 567 -4.44 40.54 7.19
N SER A 568 -3.31 40.66 6.49
CA SER A 568 -2.82 41.99 6.07
C SER A 568 -3.72 42.69 5.04
N VAL A 569 -4.44 41.93 4.21
CA VAL A 569 -5.44 42.48 3.27
C VAL A 569 -6.69 42.92 4.03
N GLU A 570 -7.14 42.14 5.02
CA GLU A 570 -8.23 42.51 5.93
C GLU A 570 -7.86 43.77 6.75
N ASP A 571 -6.64 43.84 7.31
CA ASP A 571 -6.12 45.00 8.03
C ASP A 571 -6.06 46.25 7.13
N LEU A 572 -5.56 46.12 5.89
CA LEU A 572 -5.53 47.21 4.90
C LEU A 572 -6.94 47.61 4.44
N GLN A 573 -7.88 46.66 4.32
CA GLN A 573 -9.26 46.95 3.97
C GLN A 573 -9.99 47.66 5.11
N ASN A 574 -9.76 47.24 6.36
CA ASN A 574 -10.28 47.90 7.55
C ASN A 574 -9.68 49.32 7.68
N GLY A 575 -8.37 49.48 7.49
CA GLY A 575 -7.71 50.78 7.46
C GLY A 575 -8.24 51.69 6.34
N ARG A 576 -8.54 51.13 5.16
CA ARG A 576 -9.22 51.86 4.09
C ARG A 576 -10.63 52.29 4.49
N ILE A 577 -11.42 51.42 5.12
CA ILE A 577 -12.78 51.76 5.58
C ILE A 577 -12.76 52.86 6.65
N VAL A 578 -11.80 52.81 7.58
CA VAL A 578 -11.61 53.85 8.61
C VAL A 578 -11.22 55.17 7.97
N THR A 579 -10.18 55.19 7.13
CA THR A 579 -9.74 56.43 6.44
C THR A 579 -10.82 56.98 5.48
N GLU A 580 -11.57 56.12 4.78
CA GLU A 580 -12.71 56.53 3.95
C GLU A 580 -13.84 57.15 4.80
N SER A 581 -14.11 56.59 5.99
CA SER A 581 -15.05 57.17 6.96
C SER A 581 -14.57 58.53 7.49
N GLU A 582 -13.27 58.66 7.78
CA GLU A 582 -12.64 59.92 8.20
C GLU A 582 -12.71 60.98 7.10
N PHE A 583 -12.40 60.62 5.84
CA PHE A 583 -12.53 61.51 4.69
C PHE A 583 -13.99 61.94 4.44
N VAL A 584 -14.96 61.05 4.61
CA VAL A 584 -16.40 61.37 4.52
C VAL A 584 -16.85 62.27 5.68
N GLN A 585 -16.31 62.09 6.88
CA GLN A 585 -16.58 62.96 8.03
C GLN A 585 -15.98 64.36 7.84
N SER A 586 -14.73 64.46 7.36
CA SER A 586 -14.10 65.75 7.06
C SER A 586 -14.76 66.46 5.88
N LEU A 587 -15.20 65.72 4.85
CA LEU A 587 -16.03 66.28 3.77
C LEU A 587 -17.33 66.86 4.31
N LYS A 588 -18.07 66.12 5.16
CA LYS A 588 -19.30 66.64 5.78
C LYS A 588 -19.08 67.84 6.69
N ALA A 589 -17.93 67.91 7.37
CA ALA A 589 -17.55 69.08 8.16
C ALA A 589 -17.30 70.30 7.23
N ALA A 590 -16.51 70.13 6.17
CA ALA A 590 -16.25 71.18 5.18
C ALA A 590 -17.51 71.61 4.41
N GLU A 591 -18.41 70.68 4.08
CA GLU A 591 -19.73 70.96 3.50
C GLU A 591 -20.58 71.80 4.46
N LYS A 592 -20.59 71.47 5.76
CA LYS A 592 -21.28 72.25 6.79
C LYS A 592 -20.68 73.66 6.91
N GLU A 593 -19.36 73.78 7.00
CA GLU A 593 -18.67 75.06 7.04
C GLU A 593 -18.96 75.91 5.79
N SER A 594 -18.99 75.28 4.60
CA SER A 594 -19.36 75.93 3.35
C SER A 594 -20.83 76.39 3.33
N MET A 595 -21.76 75.62 3.91
CA MET A 595 -23.15 76.05 4.06
C MET A 595 -23.26 77.22 5.04
N GLU A 596 -22.56 77.18 6.18
CA GLU A 596 -22.54 78.30 7.12
C GLU A 596 -21.91 79.56 6.52
N LEU A 597 -20.85 79.43 5.72
CA LEU A 597 -20.24 80.53 4.97
C LEU A 597 -21.20 81.07 3.89
N GLN A 598 -21.95 80.21 3.20
CA GLN A 598 -22.96 80.63 2.23
C GLN A 598 -24.13 81.36 2.90
N GLU A 599 -24.56 80.94 4.09
CA GLU A 599 -25.54 81.67 4.91
C GLU A 599 -25.00 83.02 5.41
N ARG A 600 -23.73 83.08 5.83
CA ARG A 600 -23.09 84.36 6.20
C ARG A 600 -23.01 85.28 4.98
N HIS A 601 -22.67 84.76 3.81
CA HIS A 601 -22.67 85.50 2.56
C HIS A 601 -24.09 86.00 2.19
N SER A 602 -25.13 85.16 2.32
CA SER A 602 -26.51 85.58 2.01
C SER A 602 -26.98 86.70 2.94
N LYS A 603 -26.69 86.60 4.24
CA LYS A 603 -26.96 87.65 5.25
C LYS A 603 -26.22 88.95 4.89
N LEU A 604 -24.94 88.88 4.53
CA LEU A 604 -24.16 90.04 4.08
C LEU A 604 -24.67 90.64 2.77
N THR A 605 -25.19 89.83 1.82
CA THR A 605 -25.82 90.37 0.61
C THR A 605 -27.16 91.05 0.90
N GLU A 606 -27.99 90.49 1.79
CA GLU A 606 -29.22 91.16 2.24
C GLU A 606 -28.91 92.49 2.97
N GLU A 607 -27.90 92.51 3.84
CA GLU A 607 -27.44 93.72 4.52
C GLU A 607 -26.90 94.76 3.53
N LYS A 608 -26.11 94.34 2.54
CA LYS A 608 -25.64 95.20 1.45
C LYS A 608 -26.80 95.76 0.64
N GLU A 609 -27.82 94.96 0.31
CA GLU A 609 -29.01 95.43 -0.41
C GLU A 609 -29.84 96.40 0.43
N ARG A 610 -30.02 96.14 1.74
CA ARG A 610 -30.65 97.08 2.69
C ARG A 610 -29.88 98.40 2.75
N LEU A 611 -28.55 98.35 2.82
CA LEU A 611 -27.70 99.54 2.84
C LEU A 611 -27.74 100.30 1.51
N LEU A 612 -27.72 99.61 0.36
CA LEU A 612 -27.89 100.23 -0.96
C LEU A 612 -29.26 100.89 -1.11
N ASN A 613 -30.34 100.26 -0.62
CA ASN A 613 -31.66 100.87 -0.62
C ASN A 613 -31.70 102.13 0.27
N SER A 614 -31.12 102.09 1.48
CA SER A 614 -31.02 103.28 2.34
C SER A 614 -30.14 104.38 1.75
N LEU A 615 -29.08 104.04 1.00
CA LEU A 615 -28.25 104.99 0.26
C LEU A 615 -29.07 105.64 -0.86
N VAL A 616 -29.79 104.86 -1.66
CA VAL A 616 -30.67 105.36 -2.72
C VAL A 616 -31.78 106.26 -2.13
N GLU A 617 -32.36 105.91 -0.98
CA GLU A 617 -33.30 106.77 -0.26
C GLU A 617 -32.65 108.07 0.21
N ALA A 618 -31.41 108.03 0.72
CA ALA A 618 -30.66 109.22 1.09
C ALA A 618 -30.31 110.10 -0.13
N GLU A 619 -29.92 109.52 -1.26
CA GLU A 619 -29.72 110.21 -2.53
C GLU A 619 -31.01 110.87 -3.02
N HIS A 620 -32.16 110.18 -2.94
CA HIS A 620 -33.47 110.78 -3.23
C HIS A 620 -33.79 111.94 -2.29
N GLN A 621 -33.47 111.84 -1.00
CA GLN A 621 -33.63 112.96 -0.06
C GLN A 621 -32.70 114.13 -0.40
N ILE A 622 -31.44 113.88 -0.77
CA ILE A 622 -30.49 114.91 -1.22
C ILE A 622 -31.04 115.61 -2.48
N LEU A 623 -31.47 114.86 -3.50
CA LEU A 623 -32.08 115.42 -4.72
C LEU A 623 -33.35 116.22 -4.44
N LEU A 624 -34.16 115.83 -3.45
CA LEU A 624 -35.32 116.59 -2.99
C LEU A 624 -34.90 117.89 -2.26
N TRP A 625 -33.82 117.86 -1.50
CA TRP A 625 -33.25 119.06 -0.87
C TRP A 625 -32.58 120.00 -1.86
N GLU A 626 -31.88 119.47 -2.87
CA GLU A 626 -31.34 120.25 -3.99
C GLU A 626 -32.46 120.91 -4.79
N LYS A 627 -33.55 120.20 -5.12
CA LYS A 627 -34.73 120.81 -5.76
C LYS A 627 -35.38 121.89 -4.90
N LYS A 628 -35.49 121.69 -3.57
CA LYS A 628 -35.97 122.73 -2.64
C LYS A 628 -35.03 123.93 -2.59
N TYR A 629 -33.71 123.71 -2.61
CA TYR A 629 -32.71 124.76 -2.68
C TYR A 629 -32.77 125.53 -4.00
N GLN A 630 -32.89 124.82 -5.12
CA GLN A 630 -33.05 125.39 -6.46
C GLN A 630 -34.30 126.26 -6.53
N LEU A 631 -35.46 125.76 -6.07
CA LEU A 631 -36.70 126.54 -5.98
C LEU A 631 -36.57 127.74 -5.02
N ALA A 632 -35.86 127.61 -3.90
CA ALA A 632 -35.60 128.74 -2.99
C ALA A 632 -34.63 129.77 -3.60
N LYS A 633 -33.72 129.34 -4.46
CA LYS A 633 -32.79 130.21 -5.21
C LYS A 633 -33.51 130.90 -6.36
N GLU A 634 -34.31 130.19 -7.15
CA GLU A 634 -35.18 130.74 -8.20
C GLU A 634 -36.24 131.70 -7.62
N MET A 635 -36.85 131.38 -6.48
CA MET A 635 -37.73 132.33 -5.78
C MET A 635 -36.96 133.55 -5.28
N ARG A 636 -35.71 133.40 -4.81
CA ARG A 636 -34.88 134.55 -4.42
C ARG A 636 -34.56 135.42 -5.62
N GLU A 637 -34.08 134.83 -6.71
CA GLU A 637 -33.77 135.52 -7.97
C GLU A 637 -35.02 136.19 -8.57
N ALA A 638 -36.20 135.58 -8.45
CA ALA A 638 -37.47 136.19 -8.83
C ALA A 638 -37.89 137.34 -7.90
N THR A 639 -37.65 137.25 -6.59
CA THR A 639 -37.90 138.38 -5.67
C THR A 639 -36.89 139.51 -5.86
N ASP A 640 -35.63 139.20 -6.16
CA ASP A 640 -34.59 140.21 -6.44
C ASP A 640 -34.86 140.88 -7.79
N ALA A 641 -35.29 140.13 -8.82
CA ALA A 641 -35.75 140.68 -10.10
C ALA A 641 -37.01 141.56 -9.98
N LEU A 642 -37.87 141.33 -8.98
CA LEU A 642 -38.99 142.22 -8.63
C LEU A 642 -38.56 143.44 -7.77
N VAL A 643 -37.35 143.46 -7.22
CA VAL A 643 -36.81 144.54 -6.38
C VAL A 643 -35.88 145.49 -7.14
N GLU A 644 -35.36 145.09 -8.31
CA GLU A 644 -34.40 145.89 -9.09
C GLU A 644 -34.98 146.79 -10.21
N HIS A 645 -36.30 147.03 -10.28
CA HIS A 645 -36.89 147.89 -11.32
C HIS A 645 -37.67 149.12 -10.79
N GLY A 646 -37.11 150.31 -11.05
CA GLY A 646 -37.82 151.59 -11.22
C GLY A 646 -38.51 152.19 -9.98
N GLU A 647 -39.62 151.61 -9.54
CA GLU A 647 -40.67 152.30 -8.80
C GLU A 647 -40.19 152.88 -7.45
N ILE A 648 -39.34 152.14 -6.72
CA ILE A 648 -38.77 152.62 -5.45
C ILE A 648 -37.72 153.74 -5.68
N HIS A 649 -37.06 153.78 -6.84
CA HIS A 649 -36.15 154.88 -7.21
C HIS A 649 -36.93 156.11 -7.69
N ASP A 650 -37.97 155.91 -8.49
CA ASP A 650 -38.81 157.00 -9.00
C ASP A 650 -39.64 157.64 -7.89
N MET A 651 -40.17 156.85 -6.95
CA MET A 651 -40.75 157.39 -5.71
C MET A 651 -39.71 158.15 -4.88
N LYS A 652 -38.46 157.69 -4.78
CA LYS A 652 -37.40 158.40 -4.02
C LYS A 652 -36.89 159.67 -4.73
N THR A 653 -36.90 159.73 -6.06
CA THR A 653 -36.52 160.94 -6.81
C THR A 653 -37.65 161.96 -6.85
N GLU A 654 -38.91 161.53 -6.93
CA GLU A 654 -40.07 162.42 -6.82
C GLU A 654 -40.25 162.94 -5.38
N ILE A 655 -40.01 162.10 -4.35
CA ILE A 655 -39.90 162.55 -2.95
C ILE A 655 -38.79 163.60 -2.80
N ARG A 656 -37.61 163.42 -3.45
CA ARG A 656 -36.55 164.46 -3.44
C ARG A 656 -36.97 165.73 -4.18
N ARG A 657 -37.69 165.65 -5.31
CA ARG A 657 -38.24 166.83 -6.01
C ARG A 657 -39.27 167.58 -5.16
N MET A 658 -40.16 166.86 -4.48
CA MET A 658 -41.12 167.44 -3.54
C MET A 658 -40.43 168.04 -2.30
N GLN A 659 -39.39 167.40 -1.75
CA GLN A 659 -38.59 167.95 -0.65
C GLN A 659 -37.84 169.24 -1.03
N VAL A 660 -37.34 169.34 -2.27
CA VAL A 660 -36.71 170.58 -2.77
C VAL A 660 -37.74 171.69 -3.00
N ARG A 661 -38.94 171.38 -3.53
CA ARG A 661 -40.06 172.35 -3.60
C ARG A 661 -40.52 172.81 -2.21
N TYR A 662 -40.61 171.89 -1.24
CA TYR A 662 -40.96 172.18 0.14
C TYR A 662 -39.94 173.13 0.80
N GLY A 663 -38.64 172.89 0.63
CA GLY A 663 -37.57 173.78 1.13
C GLY A 663 -37.50 175.16 0.45
N GLN A 664 -38.06 175.33 -0.75
CA GLN A 664 -38.20 176.62 -1.41
C GLN A 664 -39.44 177.39 -0.92
N LEU A 665 -40.55 176.70 -0.65
CA LEU A 665 -41.76 177.27 -0.03
C LEU A 665 -41.54 177.68 1.44
N GLN A 666 -40.84 176.87 2.25
CA GLN A 666 -40.54 177.22 3.65
C GLN A 666 -39.78 178.55 3.78
N LYS A 667 -38.81 178.81 2.89
CA LYS A 667 -38.02 180.07 2.89
C LYS A 667 -38.82 181.31 2.47
N GLN A 668 -39.95 181.14 1.77
CA GLN A 668 -40.88 182.24 1.46
C GLN A 668 -41.95 182.40 2.55
N GLN A 669 -42.26 181.35 3.32
CA GLN A 669 -43.15 181.43 4.48
C GLN A 669 -42.50 182.10 5.71
N GLU A 670 -41.24 181.79 6.04
CA GLU A 670 -40.53 182.39 7.20
C GLU A 670 -40.39 183.92 7.13
N MET A 671 -40.40 184.50 5.92
CA MET A 671 -40.36 185.95 5.71
C MET A 671 -41.71 186.66 5.92
N LEU A 672 -42.83 185.94 5.78
CA LEU A 672 -44.18 186.49 6.00
C LEU A 672 -44.65 186.29 7.46
N ILE A 673 -44.25 185.16 8.06
CA ILE A 673 -44.65 184.75 9.41
C ILE A 673 -44.16 185.76 10.48
N ARG A 674 -42.91 186.23 10.39
CA ARG A 674 -42.34 187.24 11.30
C ARG A 674 -43.03 188.62 11.30
N ALA A 675 -43.95 188.88 10.35
CA ALA A 675 -44.72 190.12 10.28
C ALA A 675 -46.16 190.00 10.80
N MET A 676 -46.70 188.78 10.96
CA MET A 676 -48.07 188.53 11.45
C MET A 676 -48.14 188.00 12.88
N GLU A 677 -47.06 187.39 13.41
CA GLU A 677 -47.00 186.83 14.77
C GLU A 677 -47.23 187.85 15.91
N ALA A 678 -47.12 189.15 15.63
CA ALA A 678 -47.16 190.21 16.65
C ALA A 678 -48.57 190.73 17.03
N CYS A 679 -49.66 190.35 16.33
CA CYS A 679 -50.97 191.00 16.54
C CYS A 679 -52.21 190.09 16.66
N VAL A 680 -52.11 188.76 16.49
CA VAL A 680 -53.28 187.85 16.47
C VAL A 680 -53.30 186.81 17.61
N SER A 681 -52.21 186.70 18.36
CA SER A 681 -51.99 185.73 19.46
C SER A 681 -52.88 185.88 20.71
N GLN A 682 -53.99 186.62 20.64
CA GLN A 682 -54.94 186.83 21.74
C GLN A 682 -56.44 186.64 21.40
N ARG A 683 -56.83 186.21 20.17
CA ARG A 683 -58.27 186.15 19.84
C ARG A 683 -58.86 184.88 19.20
N GLU A 684 -58.06 183.89 18.81
CA GLU A 684 -58.58 182.66 18.15
C GLU A 684 -58.38 181.37 18.97
N THR A 685 -57.78 181.44 20.16
CA THR A 685 -57.67 180.32 21.12
C THR A 685 -59.00 179.86 21.76
N ILE A 686 -60.13 180.19 21.13
CA ILE A 686 -61.51 179.92 21.59
C ILE A 686 -62.36 179.20 20.52
N THR A 687 -62.04 179.28 19.22
CA THR A 687 -62.86 178.66 18.15
C THR A 687 -62.52 177.19 17.88
N ASP A 688 -61.24 176.84 17.88
CA ASP A 688 -60.78 175.59 17.23
C ASP A 688 -60.86 174.34 18.15
N ARG A 689 -61.51 174.50 19.32
CA ARG A 689 -61.91 173.37 20.19
C ARG A 689 -63.08 172.56 19.62
N ALA A 690 -63.67 172.96 18.50
CA ALA A 690 -64.89 172.38 17.94
C ALA A 690 -64.69 171.19 16.98
N GLU A 691 -63.52 171.04 16.33
CA GLU A 691 -63.35 170.08 15.21
C GLU A 691 -62.77 168.70 15.61
N ALA A 692 -62.70 168.40 16.90
CA ALA A 692 -62.13 167.14 17.42
C ALA A 692 -63.07 165.92 17.36
N GLN A 693 -63.82 165.71 16.26
CA GLN A 693 -64.70 164.53 16.08
C GLN A 693 -64.71 163.91 14.67
N SER A 694 -63.72 163.07 14.33
CA SER A 694 -63.95 161.89 13.46
C SER A 694 -62.83 160.80 13.45
N LYS A 695 -62.70 160.10 14.58
CA LYS A 695 -62.34 158.65 14.73
C LYS A 695 -60.87 158.16 14.62
N LEU A 696 -60.62 157.10 15.40
CA LEU A 696 -59.38 156.33 15.68
C LEU A 696 -59.70 154.82 15.64
N LYS A 697 -58.70 153.92 15.48
CA LYS A 697 -58.52 152.65 16.26
C LYS A 697 -57.27 151.81 15.91
N HIS A 698 -56.80 151.00 16.89
CA HIS A 698 -55.64 150.06 16.90
C HIS A 698 -56.09 148.66 17.41
N GLY A 699 -55.31 147.56 17.54
CA GLY A 699 -53.88 147.21 17.31
C GLY A 699 -53.48 145.93 18.09
N THR A 700 -52.36 145.24 17.77
CA THR A 700 -52.09 143.83 18.23
C THR A 700 -50.84 143.63 19.11
N LYS A 701 -50.88 142.67 20.07
CA LYS A 701 -49.79 142.44 21.05
C LYS A 701 -49.59 140.98 21.53
N SER A 702 -49.96 139.96 20.73
CA SER A 702 -50.09 138.56 21.20
C SER A 702 -48.93 137.59 20.87
N ASP A 703 -48.07 137.87 19.88
CA ASP A 703 -47.16 136.85 19.31
C ASP A 703 -45.86 136.59 20.08
N SER A 704 -45.50 137.43 21.06
CA SER A 704 -44.17 137.40 21.68
C SER A 704 -43.99 136.42 22.84
N GLN A 705 -45.08 135.81 23.35
CA GLN A 705 -45.02 134.89 24.50
C GLN A 705 -44.98 133.41 24.11
N SER A 706 -45.78 132.97 23.13
CA SER A 706 -45.77 131.57 22.63
C SER A 706 -44.38 131.13 22.15
N ARG A 707 -43.72 132.01 21.39
CA ARG A 707 -42.41 131.75 20.77
C ARG A 707 -41.26 131.56 21.77
N ARG A 708 -41.43 131.96 23.03
CA ARG A 708 -40.43 131.78 24.10
C ARG A 708 -40.55 130.41 24.79
N GLU A 709 -41.73 129.80 24.76
CA GLU A 709 -41.98 128.48 25.36
C GLU A 709 -41.59 127.34 24.40
N GLU A 710 -41.84 127.49 23.10
CA GLU A 710 -41.36 126.54 22.07
C GLU A 710 -39.83 126.38 22.09
N LEU A 711 -39.08 127.49 22.23
CA LEU A 711 -37.61 127.44 22.27
C LEU A 711 -37.09 126.68 23.50
N LYS A 712 -37.77 126.75 24.65
CA LYS A 712 -37.42 125.96 25.85
C LYS A 712 -37.80 124.48 25.75
N LYS A 713 -38.67 124.11 24.81
CA LYS A 713 -38.98 122.70 24.53
C LYS A 713 -37.91 122.10 23.60
N ARG A 714 -37.64 122.79 22.49
CA ARG A 714 -36.59 122.41 21.53
C ARG A 714 -35.20 122.28 22.16
N ILE A 715 -34.81 123.15 23.09
CA ILE A 715 -33.51 123.05 23.79
C ILE A 715 -33.40 121.74 24.60
N ARG A 716 -34.49 121.25 25.21
CA ARG A 716 -34.48 119.98 25.96
C ARG A 716 -34.48 118.77 25.05
N GLU A 717 -35.30 118.80 24.00
CA GLU A 717 -35.30 117.80 22.92
C GLU A 717 -33.89 117.67 22.30
N THR A 718 -33.18 118.78 22.06
CA THR A 718 -31.77 118.71 21.60
C THR A 718 -30.78 118.19 22.64
N GLN A 719 -31.06 118.31 23.94
CA GLN A 719 -30.18 117.81 25.00
C GLN A 719 -30.34 116.30 25.22
N GLU A 720 -31.56 115.77 25.12
CA GLU A 720 -31.80 114.32 25.09
C GLU A 720 -31.16 113.68 23.85
N ASN A 721 -31.37 114.25 22.66
CA ASN A 721 -30.74 113.76 21.42
C ASN A 721 -29.19 113.77 21.49
N ILE A 722 -28.57 114.74 22.15
CA ILE A 722 -27.11 114.78 22.35
C ILE A 722 -26.65 113.67 23.32
N TYR A 723 -27.44 113.36 24.35
CA TYR A 723 -27.13 112.25 25.26
C TYR A 723 -27.22 110.90 24.55
N GLU A 724 -28.27 110.67 23.76
CA GLU A 724 -28.44 109.47 22.92
C GLU A 724 -27.31 109.35 21.87
N CYS A 725 -26.90 110.44 21.22
CA CYS A 725 -25.76 110.45 20.31
C CYS A 725 -24.44 110.09 21.00
N ASN A 726 -24.20 110.59 22.23
CA ASN A 726 -22.99 110.27 22.98
C ASN A 726 -22.99 108.82 23.48
N GLN A 727 -24.14 108.28 23.87
CA GLN A 727 -24.26 106.88 24.28
C GLN A 727 -24.01 105.94 23.09
N THR A 728 -24.62 106.22 21.94
CA THR A 728 -24.37 105.45 20.70
C THR A 728 -22.94 105.58 20.18
N MET A 729 -22.25 106.72 20.38
CA MET A 729 -20.81 106.81 20.11
C MET A 729 -19.98 105.88 21.02
N GLN A 730 -20.28 105.78 22.32
CA GLN A 730 -19.56 104.88 23.24
C GLN A 730 -19.83 103.40 22.94
N GLU A 731 -21.05 103.07 22.51
CA GLU A 731 -21.40 101.73 22.01
C GLU A 731 -20.64 101.40 20.72
N LEU A 732 -20.43 102.38 19.82
CA LEU A 732 -19.62 102.18 18.61
C LEU A 732 -18.10 102.09 18.90
N GLU A 733 -17.57 102.89 19.85
CA GLU A 733 -16.16 102.82 20.27
C GLU A 733 -15.84 101.45 20.89
N THR A 734 -16.71 100.94 21.77
CA THR A 734 -16.52 99.60 22.38
C THR A 734 -16.65 98.46 21.38
N VAL A 735 -17.55 98.57 20.39
CA VAL A 735 -17.63 97.61 19.26
C VAL A 735 -16.41 97.70 18.34
N GLN A 736 -15.84 98.88 18.14
CA GLN A 736 -14.61 99.07 17.37
C GLN A 736 -13.40 98.44 18.08
N GLU A 737 -13.28 98.58 19.40
CA GLU A 737 -12.24 97.92 20.18
C GLU A 737 -12.37 96.39 20.10
N SER A 738 -13.56 95.82 20.32
CA SER A 738 -13.75 94.35 20.23
C SER A 738 -13.48 93.79 18.82
N LEU A 739 -13.87 94.50 17.77
CA LEU A 739 -13.57 94.10 16.38
C LEU A 739 -12.08 94.15 16.05
N ASN A 740 -11.33 95.03 16.71
CA ASN A 740 -9.89 95.16 16.51
C ASN A 740 -9.13 94.05 17.26
N ASP A 741 -9.62 93.65 18.44
CA ASP A 741 -9.13 92.48 19.17
C ASP A 741 -9.40 91.19 18.36
N ASP A 742 -10.65 90.97 17.90
CA ASP A 742 -11.03 89.86 17.01
C ASP A 742 -10.16 89.80 15.75
N PHE A 743 -9.90 90.95 15.11
CA PHE A 743 -9.02 91.04 13.94
C PHE A 743 -7.58 90.62 14.28
N SER A 744 -7.08 91.00 15.46
CA SER A 744 -5.75 90.62 15.92
C SER A 744 -5.63 89.10 16.19
N GLU A 745 -6.68 88.48 16.75
CA GLU A 745 -6.74 87.02 16.93
C GLU A 745 -6.76 86.29 15.59
N LYS A 746 -7.59 86.75 14.63
CA LYS A 746 -7.63 86.16 13.28
C LYS A 746 -6.34 86.39 12.49
N GLN A 747 -5.63 87.48 12.72
CA GLN A 747 -4.30 87.69 12.14
C GLN A 747 -3.25 86.73 12.76
N GLN A 748 -3.35 86.42 14.05
CA GLN A 748 -2.50 85.40 14.68
C GLN A 748 -2.81 83.98 14.20
N GLU A 749 -4.09 83.58 14.14
CA GLU A 749 -4.51 82.29 13.57
C GLU A 749 -4.00 82.11 12.14
N MET A 750 -4.14 83.13 11.29
CA MET A 750 -3.63 83.09 9.91
C MET A 750 -2.09 82.93 9.85
N SER A 751 -1.34 83.55 10.77
CA SER A 751 0.12 83.38 10.83
C SER A 751 0.54 81.98 11.28
N GLN A 752 -0.24 81.34 12.16
CA GLN A 752 -0.02 79.96 12.60
C GLN A 752 -0.31 78.97 11.46
N LEU A 753 -1.46 79.12 10.80
CA LEU A 753 -1.84 78.30 9.64
C LEU A 753 -0.87 78.47 8.45
N GLN A 754 -0.28 79.65 8.26
CA GLN A 754 0.79 79.85 7.29
C GLN A 754 2.05 79.08 7.68
N ALA A 755 2.49 79.14 8.95
CA ALA A 755 3.65 78.37 9.42
C ALA A 755 3.44 76.84 9.33
N GLU A 756 2.22 76.35 9.58
CA GLU A 756 1.84 74.94 9.38
C GLU A 756 1.78 74.55 7.90
N THR A 757 1.30 75.45 7.03
CA THR A 757 1.29 75.22 5.58
C THR A 757 2.72 75.15 5.03
N ASP A 758 3.61 76.03 5.51
CA ASP A 758 5.02 76.05 5.13
C ASP A 758 5.75 74.80 5.64
N SER A 759 5.51 74.34 6.88
CA SER A 759 6.13 73.10 7.38
C SER A 759 5.67 71.85 6.61
N LEU A 760 4.37 71.74 6.32
CA LEU A 760 3.82 70.67 5.47
C LEU A 760 4.31 70.75 4.01
N SER A 761 4.68 71.94 3.52
CA SER A 761 5.32 72.10 2.21
C SER A 761 6.75 71.55 2.21
N LEU A 762 7.52 71.81 3.27
CA LEU A 762 8.89 71.30 3.44
C LEU A 762 8.91 69.77 3.58
N ASP A 763 7.99 69.19 4.36
CA ASP A 763 7.84 67.74 4.50
C ASP A 763 7.48 67.07 3.16
N ARG A 764 6.60 67.72 2.37
CA ARG A 764 6.24 67.25 1.02
C ARG A 764 7.44 67.28 0.07
N GLU A 765 8.23 68.33 0.08
CA GLU A 765 9.46 68.43 -0.73
C GLU A 765 10.50 67.39 -0.32
N TRP A 766 10.68 67.18 1.00
CA TRP A 766 11.57 66.15 1.54
C TRP A 766 11.17 64.74 1.09
N LEU A 767 9.90 64.36 1.29
CA LEU A 767 9.35 63.06 0.87
C LEU A 767 9.42 62.87 -0.66
N GLN A 768 9.22 63.94 -1.45
CA GLN A 768 9.34 63.87 -2.90
C GLN A 768 10.79 63.62 -3.35
N ASN A 769 11.77 64.21 -2.65
CA ASN A 769 13.19 63.99 -2.92
C ASN A 769 13.68 62.61 -2.44
N GLU A 770 13.22 62.13 -1.29
CA GLU A 770 13.47 60.75 -0.84
C GLU A 770 12.90 59.72 -1.83
N LYS A 771 11.67 59.94 -2.31
CA LYS A 771 11.05 59.11 -3.36
C LYS A 771 11.87 59.10 -4.66
N ARG A 772 12.43 60.25 -5.08
CA ARG A 772 13.33 60.35 -6.25
C ARG A 772 14.61 59.56 -6.02
N TRP A 773 15.21 59.65 -4.83
CA TRP A 773 16.41 58.90 -4.48
C TRP A 773 16.17 57.38 -4.50
N ASN A 774 15.11 56.91 -3.83
CA ASN A 774 14.74 55.50 -3.78
C ASN A 774 14.46 54.93 -5.19
N LEU A 775 13.90 55.73 -6.11
CA LEU A 775 13.75 55.35 -7.52
C LEU A 775 15.11 55.17 -8.22
N LEU A 776 16.07 56.08 -7.99
CA LEU A 776 17.43 55.98 -8.57
C LEU A 776 18.18 54.75 -8.02
N GLU A 777 18.04 54.44 -6.73
CA GLU A 777 18.64 53.24 -6.14
C GLU A 777 18.00 51.96 -6.68
N LEU A 778 16.66 51.91 -6.84
CA LEU A 778 15.98 50.80 -7.50
C LEU A 778 16.48 50.58 -8.94
N VAL A 779 16.66 51.65 -9.72
CA VAL A 779 17.24 51.57 -11.07
C VAL A 779 18.68 51.05 -11.05
N ALA A 780 19.51 51.49 -10.08
CA ALA A 780 20.87 50.99 -9.91
C ALA A 780 20.90 49.49 -9.52
N HIS A 781 20.00 49.05 -8.62
CA HIS A 781 19.86 47.64 -8.26
C HIS A 781 19.36 46.79 -9.43
N GLN A 782 18.42 47.29 -10.24
CA GLN A 782 17.97 46.63 -11.47
C GLN A 782 19.09 46.54 -12.52
N ALA A 783 19.93 47.57 -12.65
CA ALA A 783 21.10 47.53 -13.53
C ALA A 783 22.12 46.49 -13.06
N ARG A 784 22.43 46.45 -11.76
CA ARG A 784 23.30 45.43 -11.15
C ARG A 784 22.72 44.01 -11.31
N GLN A 785 21.40 43.85 -11.18
CA GLN A 785 20.72 42.57 -11.42
C GLN A 785 20.87 42.12 -12.89
N LYS A 786 20.68 43.03 -13.86
CA LYS A 786 20.90 42.74 -15.29
C LYS A 786 22.35 42.35 -15.58
N GLN A 787 23.33 43.00 -14.96
CA GLN A 787 24.74 42.64 -15.06
C GLN A 787 25.03 41.25 -14.47
N LEU A 788 24.46 40.92 -13.30
CA LEU A 788 24.57 39.59 -12.68
C LEU A 788 23.85 38.49 -13.50
N GLN A 789 22.75 38.82 -14.17
CA GLN A 789 22.07 37.92 -15.11
C GLN A 789 22.91 37.69 -16.38
N ALA A 790 23.52 38.74 -16.93
CA ALA A 790 24.45 38.62 -18.06
C ALA A 790 25.70 37.79 -17.71
N LEU A 791 26.20 37.90 -16.46
CA LEU A 791 27.27 37.04 -15.93
C LEU A 791 26.83 35.57 -15.90
N ARG A 792 25.63 35.26 -15.35
CA ARG A 792 25.07 33.90 -15.37
C ARG A 792 24.84 33.34 -16.77
N GLN A 793 24.62 34.20 -17.76
CA GLN A 793 24.41 33.84 -19.16
C GLN A 793 25.71 33.80 -19.99
N GLY A 794 26.88 34.06 -19.39
CA GLY A 794 28.18 34.10 -20.08
C GLY A 794 28.39 35.28 -21.03
N ASN A 795 27.42 36.20 -21.13
CA ASN A 795 27.41 37.33 -22.07
C ASN A 795 28.01 38.63 -21.50
N TYR A 796 28.55 38.59 -20.28
CA TYR A 796 29.08 39.76 -19.60
C TYR A 796 30.52 40.09 -20.05
N LYS A 797 30.71 41.29 -20.61
CA LYS A 797 32.04 41.84 -20.87
C LYS A 797 32.62 42.39 -19.57
N VAL A 798 33.63 41.71 -19.05
CA VAL A 798 34.38 42.15 -17.86
C VAL A 798 35.10 43.46 -18.18
N LEU A 799 34.84 44.53 -17.42
CA LEU A 799 35.39 45.87 -17.68
C LEU A 799 36.82 46.06 -17.13
N CYS A 800 37.23 45.29 -16.13
CA CYS A 800 38.55 45.35 -15.49
C CYS A 800 39.14 43.94 -15.40
N HIS A 801 40.31 43.69 -15.98
CA HIS A 801 40.91 42.35 -16.07
C HIS A 801 41.99 42.07 -14.99
N SER A 802 42.40 43.10 -14.24
CA SER A 802 43.30 43.03 -13.09
C SER A 802 42.67 43.74 -11.89
N GLU A 803 42.99 43.30 -10.67
CA GLU A 803 42.55 43.94 -9.42
C GLU A 803 43.02 45.40 -9.35
N GLU A 804 44.26 45.68 -9.77
CA GLU A 804 44.82 47.04 -9.92
C GLU A 804 44.01 47.90 -10.91
N SER A 805 43.51 47.30 -11.99
CA SER A 805 42.64 48.00 -12.96
C SER A 805 41.22 48.23 -12.43
N CYS A 806 40.80 47.47 -11.42
CA CYS A 806 39.54 47.71 -10.70
C CYS A 806 39.71 48.86 -9.71
N MET A 807 40.76 48.81 -8.87
CA MET A 807 41.07 49.87 -7.90
C MET A 807 41.24 51.24 -8.58
N THR A 808 42.04 51.31 -9.65
CA THR A 808 42.24 52.58 -10.39
C THR A 808 41.01 53.07 -11.16
N GLN A 809 39.96 52.27 -11.32
CA GLN A 809 38.65 52.72 -11.83
C GLN A 809 37.72 53.13 -10.68
N GLN A 810 37.77 52.46 -9.52
CA GLN A 810 37.08 52.88 -8.32
C GLN A 810 37.59 54.24 -7.82
N GLU A 811 38.91 54.45 -7.77
CA GLU A 811 39.54 55.75 -7.48
C GLU A 811 39.03 56.83 -8.44
N LYS A 812 39.04 56.59 -9.75
CA LYS A 812 38.50 57.54 -10.75
C LYS A 812 37.01 57.83 -10.60
N LEU A 813 36.22 56.89 -10.06
CA LEU A 813 34.81 57.09 -9.76
C LEU A 813 34.64 57.89 -8.47
N LEU A 814 35.44 57.62 -7.43
CA LEU A 814 35.48 58.41 -6.20
C LEU A 814 35.93 59.85 -6.47
N ASP A 815 36.99 60.06 -7.25
CA ASP A 815 37.47 61.39 -7.67
C ASP A 815 36.37 62.15 -8.43
N ARG A 816 35.62 61.47 -9.30
CA ARG A 816 34.47 62.06 -10.02
C ARG A 816 33.32 62.39 -9.07
N LEU A 817 33.00 61.53 -8.12
CA LEU A 817 31.96 61.79 -7.11
C LEU A 817 32.35 62.95 -6.19
N GLN A 818 33.63 63.05 -5.81
CA GLN A 818 34.18 64.18 -5.07
C GLN A 818 34.13 65.48 -5.89
N ALA A 819 34.54 65.45 -7.17
CA ALA A 819 34.47 66.60 -8.07
C ALA A 819 33.01 67.06 -8.32
N ILE A 820 32.06 66.13 -8.46
CA ILE A 820 30.62 66.47 -8.56
C ILE A 820 30.13 67.06 -7.22
N ASN A 821 30.55 66.54 -6.08
CA ASN A 821 30.19 67.07 -4.77
C ASN A 821 30.78 68.48 -4.52
N THR A 822 31.98 68.78 -5.00
CA THR A 822 32.54 70.14 -4.96
C THR A 822 31.81 71.08 -5.92
N ILE A 823 31.44 70.63 -7.13
CA ILE A 823 30.63 71.44 -8.06
C ILE A 823 29.25 71.73 -7.47
N VAL A 824 28.59 70.75 -6.84
CA VAL A 824 27.30 70.96 -6.17
C VAL A 824 27.42 71.94 -4.99
N GLN A 825 28.52 71.89 -4.23
CA GLN A 825 28.78 72.86 -3.15
C GLN A 825 29.06 74.26 -3.69
N GLN A 826 29.83 74.39 -4.78
CA GLN A 826 30.05 75.66 -5.46
C GLN A 826 28.73 76.27 -6.00
N ILE A 827 27.86 75.46 -6.61
CA ILE A 827 26.54 75.95 -7.06
C ILE A 827 25.64 76.35 -5.89
N GLN A 828 25.73 75.66 -4.74
CA GLN A 828 25.03 76.07 -3.51
C GLN A 828 25.53 77.41 -2.95
N GLU A 829 26.82 77.70 -3.07
CA GLU A 829 27.43 78.97 -2.65
C GLU A 829 27.17 80.11 -3.67
N GLU A 830 27.16 79.81 -4.97
CA GLU A 830 26.95 80.78 -6.05
C GLU A 830 25.47 81.14 -6.29
N GLN A 831 24.52 80.25 -5.97
CA GLN A 831 23.08 80.43 -6.24
C GLN A 831 22.19 80.02 -5.04
N PRO A 832 21.98 80.91 -4.04
CA PRO A 832 21.18 80.61 -2.86
C PRO A 832 19.70 80.32 -3.17
N GLU A 833 19.17 80.82 -4.30
CA GLU A 833 17.82 80.52 -4.79
C GLU A 833 17.63 79.04 -5.17
N HIS A 834 18.71 78.29 -5.42
CA HIS A 834 18.68 76.88 -5.77
C HIS A 834 19.23 75.97 -4.66
N GLU A 835 19.65 76.54 -3.53
CA GLU A 835 20.18 75.79 -2.39
C GLU A 835 19.19 74.72 -1.91
N ARG A 836 17.91 75.10 -1.73
CA ARG A 836 16.79 74.21 -1.33
C ARG A 836 16.63 73.00 -2.26
N ALA A 837 16.76 73.20 -3.57
CA ALA A 837 16.62 72.14 -4.57
C ALA A 837 17.85 71.20 -4.65
N LEU A 838 19.01 71.64 -4.16
CA LEU A 838 20.28 70.92 -4.23
C LEU A 838 20.73 70.30 -2.89
N GLN A 839 20.18 70.74 -1.75
CA GLN A 839 20.51 70.22 -0.41
C GLN A 839 20.33 68.70 -0.30
N TRP A 840 19.28 68.12 -0.90
CA TRP A 840 19.07 66.67 -0.88
C TRP A 840 20.15 65.92 -1.70
N LEU A 841 20.57 66.47 -2.85
CA LEU A 841 21.65 65.89 -3.66
C LEU A 841 22.99 65.92 -2.93
N SER A 842 23.31 67.00 -2.20
CA SER A 842 24.55 67.05 -1.43
C SER A 842 24.54 66.06 -0.26
N HIS A 843 23.39 65.84 0.39
CA HIS A 843 23.23 64.80 1.42
C HIS A 843 23.42 63.38 0.85
N CYS A 844 22.79 63.06 -0.29
CA CYS A 844 22.89 61.76 -0.96
C CYS A 844 24.29 61.48 -1.54
N LEU A 845 24.99 62.49 -2.07
CA LEU A 845 26.38 62.36 -2.51
C LEU A 845 27.32 62.13 -1.32
N ARG A 846 27.11 62.84 -0.20
CA ARG A 846 27.89 62.65 1.04
C ARG A 846 27.67 61.28 1.67
N SER A 847 26.47 60.69 1.61
CA SER A 847 26.23 59.34 2.12
C SER A 847 26.91 58.26 1.26
N LYS A 848 26.85 58.36 -0.08
CA LYS A 848 27.57 57.46 -1.00
C LYS A 848 29.08 57.52 -0.81
N VAL A 849 29.67 58.73 -0.77
CA VAL A 849 31.11 58.90 -0.54
C VAL A 849 31.54 58.30 0.80
N ARG A 850 30.75 58.44 1.87
CA ARG A 850 31.05 57.80 3.17
C ARG A 850 30.98 56.28 3.15
N LEU A 851 30.01 55.71 2.42
CA LEU A 851 29.79 54.26 2.32
C LEU A 851 30.82 53.52 1.46
N GLU A 852 31.58 54.23 0.63
CA GLU A 852 32.68 53.65 -0.17
C GLU A 852 34.07 53.88 0.43
N THR A 853 34.17 54.70 1.49
CA THR A 853 35.41 54.94 2.28
C THR A 853 35.51 54.11 3.57
N ALA A 854 34.51 53.27 3.86
CA ALA A 854 34.41 52.44 5.06
C ALA A 854 34.29 50.95 4.70
#